data_AF-A0A444YFA5-F1
#
_entry.id   AF-A0A444YFA5-F1
#
_cell.length_a   1.000
_cell.length_b   1.000
_cell.length_c   1.000
_cell.angle_alpha   90.00
_cell.angle_beta   90.00
_cell.angle_gamma   90.00
#
_symmetry.space_group_name_H-M   'P 1'
#
loop_
_entity.id
_entity.type
_entity.pdbx_description
1 polymer ?
#
loop_
_entity_poly.entity_id
_entity_poly.type
_entity_poly.pdbx_seq_one_letter_code
_entity_poly.pdbx_strand_id
1 'polypeptide(L)'
;MEFDPIPIGSCSKENQIIYQQWFNYADSDGDGRITGSDATKFFAMSNLSRQDLKQVWAIADSKRQGYLGFAEFIIAMQLISLAQSGQPITQDLLSSGVELKNLKPPTMDGLDVLMAKKRHKEKEVDSNGNLFPLLLNMGICIPLVSIFLFRLENPVSVVSNNAGSSPLQPSPSSSSWFSSKSTKKVSLSSVTSIIDGLKKLYIQKLRPLEATYRFNDFVSPLLTNSDFEAKPMVMLLGQYSTGAHIGPEPTTDRFVVVMSGPDERSIPGNTVAVQADMPFSGLTSFGTAFLSKFECSQMPHPLLDHITFVDSPGVLSGEKQRTQRAYDFTGVTSWFAAKCDLILLLFDPHKLDISDEFKRVISSLRGHDDKIRVVLNKADQVDTQQLMRVYGALMWSLGKVLNTPEVMRVYIGSFNDKPINDAVSGPIGKELFEKEQEDLLSDLKDIPKKACDRRINEFVKRARAAKIHAYIISHLKKEMPAMMGKAKAQQKLIDNLAAAFGKVQREFHLPPGDFPDVEHFRETLSGYNFDKFEKLKPKMIQAVDDMLVKCKMEVKRIKHYSSCHQILLVGEGDFSFALSLATAFGSASNIVATSLDSKESLVRKYSRASRNLDELKNLGCTLVHEVDGHIMNHHPLLENKLFDRIVFNFPHAGFYGKESQLLQIMLHQEVVRGFLKSARKMLKEYGEVHVTHKTASPFSYWGIVKLAKEAKLSLVEEVPFGIFDYPVPFFFFFFFAIAAMFVHMVLSRHVSKTISRSSTLLSASLRSQHLSTFSDHFQSLLSQSQSEVSPSSVTSIIDGLKKLYIQKLKPLEVTYRFNDFVFPLLVRAHIGPEPTTDRFVAIMSGPDERTIPGNTVAVQADMPFSGLTSFGTAFLSKFECAQMPHPLLDQITLVDSPGVLSGEKQRTQRSYDFTGVTSWFAAKCDLILLLFDPHKLDISDEFKRVISSLRGHDDKVRVVLNKADQVDTQQLMRVYGALMWSLGKVLNTPEVTRVYIGSFIDKPVNDAAGGPIGRELFEKEQDDLLSDLKDIPKMACDRRINEFVKRARAAKIHACIISHLKNEMPVLMGKAKAQERLIDNLASEFVKVQREFHLPPGDFPDIEHFREILSGFNIDNFERLKPKMIQAVDDMLAYDIPNLLKNFKNTYD
;
A
#
# COMPACT_ATOMS: atom_id res chain seq x y z
N MET A 1 50.98 3.49 3.64
CA MET A 1 50.37 2.32 4.28
C MET A 1 49.06 2.81 4.86
N GLU A 2 47.98 2.59 4.13
CA GLU A 2 46.62 2.72 4.68
C GLU A 2 46.26 1.34 5.23
N PHE A 3 45.54 1.29 6.35
CA PHE A 3 45.16 0.05 7.01
C PHE A 3 43.75 -0.36 6.57
N ASP A 4 43.57 -1.62 6.16
CA ASP A 4 42.28 -2.12 5.72
C ASP A 4 41.20 -1.99 6.82
N PRO A 5 39.95 -1.62 6.46
CA PRO A 5 38.89 -1.42 7.43
C PRO A 5 38.41 -2.76 8.02
N ILE A 6 38.68 -2.96 9.30
CA ILE A 6 38.31 -4.15 10.08
C ILE A 6 36.80 -4.44 9.92
N PRO A 7 36.40 -5.66 9.50
CA PRO A 7 35.00 -5.96 9.25
C PRO A 7 34.19 -6.11 10.55
N ILE A 8 33.05 -5.40 10.60
CA ILE A 8 32.10 -5.31 11.73
C ILE A 8 31.53 -6.69 12.17
N GLY A 9 31.71 -7.74 11.35
CA GLY A 9 31.28 -9.11 11.61
C GLY A 9 32.01 -9.86 12.74
N SER A 10 32.91 -9.20 13.47
CA SER A 10 33.51 -9.73 14.71
C SER A 10 32.60 -9.59 15.93
N CYS A 11 31.60 -8.70 15.90
CA CYS A 11 30.69 -8.43 17.01
C CYS A 11 29.42 -9.30 16.93
N SER A 12 28.88 -9.77 18.06
CA SER A 12 27.64 -10.56 18.10
C SER A 12 26.41 -9.72 17.70
N LYS A 13 25.38 -10.36 17.12
CA LYS A 13 24.14 -9.64 16.74
C LYS A 13 23.45 -8.98 17.94
N GLU A 14 23.55 -9.58 19.12
CA GLU A 14 23.03 -9.03 20.38
C GLU A 14 23.80 -7.77 20.80
N ASN A 15 25.13 -7.81 20.79
CA ASN A 15 25.97 -6.64 21.09
C ASN A 15 25.76 -5.53 20.06
N GLN A 16 25.62 -5.85 18.77
CA GLN A 16 25.28 -4.86 17.73
C GLN A 16 23.92 -4.19 18.00
N ILE A 17 22.91 -4.92 18.48
CA ILE A 17 21.61 -4.35 18.87
C ILE A 17 21.72 -3.42 20.08
N ILE A 18 22.59 -3.73 21.05
CA ILE A 18 22.89 -2.85 22.20
C ILE A 18 23.62 -1.60 21.72
N TYR A 19 24.69 -1.77 20.94
CA TYR A 19 25.49 -0.66 20.41
C TYR A 19 24.69 0.25 19.47
N GLN A 20 23.74 -0.26 18.68
CA GLN A 20 22.86 0.58 17.86
C GLN A 20 21.99 1.48 18.74
N GLN A 21 21.50 0.98 19.87
CA GLN A 21 20.68 1.76 20.79
C GLN A 21 21.52 2.82 21.51
N TRP A 22 22.74 2.49 21.90
CA TRP A 22 23.70 3.42 22.49
C TRP A 22 24.18 4.47 21.49
N PHE A 23 24.42 4.07 20.24
CA PHE A 23 24.73 4.98 19.13
C PHE A 23 23.58 5.99 18.95
N ASN A 24 22.34 5.51 18.84
CA ASN A 24 21.12 6.33 18.74
C ASN A 24 20.82 7.17 20.01
N TYR A 25 21.69 7.14 21.03
CA TYR A 25 21.63 8.01 22.21
C TYR A 25 22.78 9.01 22.24
N ALA A 26 24.00 8.59 21.88
CA ALA A 26 25.15 9.47 21.71
C ALA A 26 25.02 10.38 20.48
N ASP A 27 24.39 9.89 19.41
CA ASP A 27 23.76 10.66 18.35
C ASP A 27 22.50 11.34 18.92
N SER A 28 22.67 12.61 19.31
CA SER A 28 21.68 13.34 20.11
C SER A 28 20.58 13.98 19.26
N ASP A 29 20.93 14.37 18.03
CA ASP A 29 20.11 15.04 17.03
C ASP A 29 19.59 14.09 15.93
N GLY A 30 20.20 12.91 15.76
CA GLY A 30 19.73 11.84 14.88
C GLY A 30 20.26 11.93 13.44
N ASP A 31 21.45 12.50 13.23
CA ASP A 31 22.04 12.68 11.90
C ASP A 31 22.82 11.45 11.39
N GLY A 32 23.06 10.47 12.27
CA GLY A 32 23.84 9.26 11.99
C GLY A 32 25.34 9.39 12.27
N ARG A 33 25.79 10.41 13.02
CA ARG A 33 27.21 10.69 13.31
C ARG A 33 27.39 11.13 14.76
N ILE A 34 28.48 10.69 15.40
CA ILE A 34 28.86 11.15 16.74
C ILE A 34 30.11 12.02 16.62
N THR A 35 30.00 13.30 16.96
CA THR A 35 31.13 14.24 16.93
C THR A 35 32.18 13.90 17.99
N GLY A 36 33.44 14.34 17.81
CA GLY A 36 34.48 14.18 18.83
C GLY A 36 34.10 14.76 20.20
N SER A 37 33.31 15.83 20.26
CA SER A 37 32.79 16.41 21.50
C SER A 37 31.77 15.51 22.21
N ASP A 38 30.92 14.80 21.47
CA ASP A 38 29.85 13.97 22.03
C ASP A 38 30.35 12.56 22.36
N ALA A 39 31.22 12.00 21.51
CA ALA A 39 31.99 10.80 21.83
C ALA A 39 32.86 11.01 23.08
N THR A 40 33.48 12.18 23.27
CA THR A 40 34.24 12.46 24.51
C THR A 40 33.34 12.42 25.76
N LYS A 41 32.11 12.96 25.69
CA LYS A 41 31.14 12.89 26.81
C LYS A 41 30.71 11.43 27.06
N PHE A 42 30.42 10.70 25.99
CA PHE A 42 29.89 9.33 26.06
C PHE A 42 30.97 8.32 26.49
N PHE A 43 32.15 8.35 25.87
CA PHE A 43 33.27 7.47 26.24
C PHE A 43 33.80 7.72 27.65
N ALA A 44 33.69 8.94 28.18
CA ALA A 44 34.06 9.22 29.57
C ALA A 44 33.24 8.40 30.59
N MET A 45 32.05 7.91 30.23
CA MET A 45 31.23 7.01 31.06
C MET A 45 31.84 5.62 31.22
N SER A 46 32.92 5.28 30.48
CA SER A 46 33.62 3.99 30.60
C SER A 46 34.68 3.96 31.72
N ASN A 47 34.89 5.06 32.44
CA ASN A 47 35.91 5.25 33.49
C ASN A 47 37.39 5.00 33.06
N LEU A 48 37.68 4.89 31.76
CA LEU A 48 39.05 4.80 31.25
C LEU A 48 39.77 6.16 31.31
N SER A 49 41.12 6.16 31.27
CA SER A 49 41.86 7.41 31.36
C SER A 49 41.69 8.29 30.11
N ARG A 50 41.93 9.60 30.25
CA ARG A 50 41.89 10.53 29.11
C ARG A 50 42.98 10.26 28.06
N GLN A 51 44.03 9.49 28.38
CA GLN A 51 45.01 9.05 27.39
C GLN A 51 44.46 7.88 26.58
N ASP A 52 43.91 6.86 27.27
CA ASP A 52 43.29 5.69 26.66
C ASP A 52 42.14 6.08 25.73
N LEU A 53 41.22 6.93 26.19
CA LEU A 53 40.07 7.38 25.38
C LEU A 53 40.49 8.18 24.14
N LYS A 54 41.61 8.91 24.21
CA LYS A 54 42.18 9.60 23.04
C LYS A 54 42.79 8.61 22.04
N GLN A 55 43.36 7.49 22.52
CA GLN A 55 43.87 6.41 21.69
C GLN A 55 42.73 5.59 21.04
N VAL A 56 41.66 5.28 21.78
CA VAL A 56 40.41 4.71 21.23
C VAL A 56 39.86 5.59 20.11
N TRP A 57 39.72 6.90 20.35
CA TRP A 57 39.24 7.84 19.32
C TRP A 57 40.14 7.84 18.08
N ALA A 58 41.46 7.89 18.26
CA ALA A 58 42.42 7.96 17.14
C ALA A 58 42.44 6.69 16.27
N ILE A 59 42.10 5.53 16.82
CA ILE A 59 41.99 4.26 16.08
C ILE A 59 40.60 4.12 15.43
N ALA A 60 39.54 4.56 16.11
CA ALA A 60 38.17 4.55 15.57
C ALA A 60 37.99 5.55 14.41
N ASP A 61 38.43 6.80 14.58
CA ASP A 61 38.50 7.82 13.52
C ASP A 61 39.79 7.68 12.69
N SER A 62 40.08 6.45 12.26
CA SER A 62 41.23 6.12 11.39
C SER A 62 41.26 6.92 10.08
N LYS A 63 40.08 7.33 9.60
CA LYS A 63 39.87 8.16 8.40
C LYS A 63 40.08 9.67 8.65
N ARG A 64 40.23 10.10 9.91
CA ARG A 64 40.37 11.51 10.34
C ARG A 64 39.23 12.43 9.87
N GLN A 65 38.01 11.88 9.83
CA GLN A 65 36.79 12.59 9.41
C GLN A 65 36.17 13.44 10.54
N GLY A 66 36.64 13.31 11.79
CA GLY A 66 36.23 14.15 12.93
C GLY A 66 34.91 13.73 13.61
N TYR A 67 34.28 12.67 13.10
CA TYR A 67 33.06 12.05 13.65
C TYR A 67 33.13 10.52 13.47
N LEU A 68 32.40 9.78 14.31
CA LEU A 68 32.24 8.33 14.15
C LEU A 68 30.87 8.03 13.55
N GLY A 69 30.84 7.22 12.50
CA GLY A 69 29.62 6.53 12.09
C GLY A 69 29.36 5.32 12.98
N PHE A 70 28.24 4.62 12.77
CA PHE A 70 27.90 3.46 13.61
C PHE A 70 28.96 2.33 13.51
N ALA A 71 29.58 2.15 12.34
CA ALA A 71 30.67 1.19 12.15
C ALA A 71 31.89 1.51 13.02
N GLU A 72 32.38 2.75 12.96
CA GLU A 72 33.52 3.21 13.74
C GLU A 72 33.22 3.28 15.25
N PHE A 73 31.96 3.51 15.63
CA PHE A 73 31.51 3.44 17.02
C PHE A 73 31.51 2.01 17.59
N ILE A 74 31.16 0.98 16.81
CA ILE A 74 31.30 -0.42 17.25
C ILE A 74 32.78 -0.74 17.54
N ILE A 75 33.70 -0.29 16.68
CA ILE A 75 35.14 -0.44 16.88
C ILE A 75 35.58 0.25 18.18
N ALA A 76 35.08 1.48 18.45
CA ALA A 76 35.34 2.18 19.70
C ALA A 76 34.81 1.40 20.93
N MET A 77 33.59 0.85 20.88
CA MET A 77 33.04 0.03 21.97
C MET A 77 33.87 -1.23 22.22
N GLN A 78 34.30 -1.94 21.16
CA GLN A 78 35.16 -3.12 21.29
C GLN A 78 36.54 -2.78 21.88
N LEU A 79 37.15 -1.66 21.48
CA LEU A 79 38.41 -1.19 22.07
C LEU A 79 38.26 -0.78 23.54
N ILE A 80 37.14 -0.17 23.93
CA ILE A 80 36.84 0.15 25.33
C ILE A 80 36.66 -1.13 26.16
N SER A 81 35.97 -2.16 25.64
CA SER A 81 35.87 -3.48 26.30
C SER A 81 37.24 -4.15 26.48
N LEU A 82 38.14 -4.06 25.51
CA LEU A 82 39.51 -4.59 25.60
C LEU A 82 40.34 -3.82 26.64
N ALA A 83 40.25 -2.50 26.66
CA ALA A 83 40.91 -1.67 27.68
C ALA A 83 40.39 -1.97 29.09
N GLN A 84 39.06 -2.11 29.25
CA GLN A 84 38.43 -2.49 30.53
C GLN A 84 38.76 -3.92 30.97
N SER A 85 39.15 -4.82 30.05
CA SER A 85 39.66 -6.16 30.40
C SER A 85 41.18 -6.21 30.63
N GLY A 86 41.87 -5.06 30.57
CA GLY A 86 43.30 -4.93 30.83
C GLY A 86 44.22 -5.23 29.63
N GLN A 87 43.66 -5.34 28.42
CA GLN A 87 44.44 -5.52 27.18
C GLN A 87 44.92 -4.18 26.62
N PRO A 88 46.10 -4.13 25.96
CA PRO A 88 46.62 -2.90 25.36
C PRO A 88 45.77 -2.49 24.14
N ILE A 89 45.58 -1.18 23.97
CA ILE A 89 44.71 -0.59 22.93
C ILE A 89 45.48 -0.51 21.60
N THR A 90 45.71 -1.66 20.96
CA THR A 90 46.41 -1.77 19.67
C THR A 90 45.51 -2.34 18.56
N GLN A 91 45.76 -1.92 17.32
CA GLN A 91 44.90 -2.23 16.19
C GLN A 91 45.01 -3.71 15.74
N ASP A 92 46.17 -4.34 15.90
CA ASP A 92 46.42 -5.73 15.49
C ASP A 92 45.55 -6.76 16.25
N LEU A 93 45.20 -6.47 17.51
CA LEU A 93 44.32 -7.33 18.32
C LEU A 93 42.88 -7.42 17.77
N LEU A 94 42.44 -6.43 16.99
CA LEU A 94 41.13 -6.47 16.32
C LEU A 94 41.13 -7.39 15.08
N SER A 95 42.30 -7.65 14.49
CA SER A 95 42.46 -8.42 13.25
C SER A 95 42.52 -9.94 13.46
N SER A 96 42.79 -10.41 14.69
CA SER A 96 42.93 -11.84 15.01
C SER A 96 41.60 -12.62 15.01
N GLY A 97 40.46 -11.92 15.11
CA GLY A 97 39.12 -12.41 14.77
C GLY A 97 38.46 -13.47 15.67
N VAL A 98 39.22 -14.27 16.44
CA VAL A 98 38.70 -15.46 17.13
C VAL A 98 37.94 -15.13 18.43
N GLU A 99 38.44 -14.21 19.26
CA GLU A 99 37.87 -13.97 20.60
C GLU A 99 36.79 -12.87 20.66
N LEU A 100 36.76 -11.95 19.68
CA LEU A 100 35.91 -10.76 19.67
C LEU A 100 34.39 -11.03 19.73
N LYS A 101 33.96 -12.22 19.30
CA LYS A 101 32.54 -12.61 19.29
C LYS A 101 31.96 -12.85 20.68
N ASN A 102 32.83 -13.15 21.65
CA ASN A 102 32.46 -13.44 23.05
C ASN A 102 32.79 -12.27 24.00
N LEU A 103 33.29 -11.15 23.47
CA LEU A 103 33.58 -9.96 24.27
C LEU A 103 32.27 -9.37 24.83
N LYS A 104 32.24 -9.09 26.14
CA LYS A 104 31.10 -8.40 26.77
C LYS A 104 31.08 -6.93 26.35
N PRO A 105 29.89 -6.30 26.24
CA PRO A 105 29.77 -4.85 26.12
C PRO A 105 30.55 -4.11 27.24
N PRO A 106 31.12 -2.93 26.96
CA PRO A 106 31.84 -2.19 27.97
C PRO A 106 30.87 -1.65 29.03
N THR A 107 31.33 -1.54 30.27
CA THR A 107 30.55 -0.94 31.35
C THR A 107 30.51 0.57 31.14
N MET A 108 29.31 1.15 30.99
CA MET A 108 29.10 2.58 30.72
C MET A 108 28.21 3.19 31.82
N ASP A 109 28.85 3.78 32.84
CA ASP A 109 28.20 4.19 34.08
C ASP A 109 27.06 5.20 33.86
N GLY A 110 25.85 4.81 34.25
CA GLY A 110 24.64 5.65 34.20
C GLY A 110 23.88 5.67 32.87
N LEU A 111 24.36 4.98 31.83
CA LEU A 111 23.75 5.00 30.50
C LEU A 111 22.33 4.42 30.47
N ASP A 112 22.09 3.31 31.17
CA ASP A 112 20.80 2.60 31.18
C ASP A 112 19.63 3.48 31.65
N VAL A 113 19.90 4.37 32.60
CA VAL A 113 18.94 5.32 33.19
C VAL A 113 18.52 6.39 32.17
N LEU A 114 19.41 6.74 31.24
CA LEU A 114 19.19 7.74 30.21
C LEU A 114 18.43 7.13 29.01
N MET A 115 18.83 5.91 28.62
CA MET A 115 18.20 5.11 27.56
C MET A 115 16.69 4.91 27.78
N ALA A 116 16.26 4.67 29.03
CA ALA A 116 14.86 4.45 29.38
C ALA A 116 13.93 5.62 29.01
N LYS A 117 14.43 6.87 28.96
CA LYS A 117 13.62 8.06 28.69
C LYS A 117 13.25 8.25 27.21
N LYS A 118 14.05 7.74 26.26
CA LYS A 118 13.88 8.01 24.81
C LYS A 118 12.80 7.13 24.15
N ARG A 119 12.43 5.99 24.74
CA ARG A 119 11.53 4.98 24.13
C ARG A 119 10.02 5.28 24.17
N HIS A 120 9.57 6.26 24.97
CA HIS A 120 8.14 6.45 25.29
C HIS A 120 7.26 7.06 24.16
N LYS A 121 7.69 7.00 22.90
CA LYS A 121 7.18 7.90 21.83
C LYS A 121 6.55 7.21 20.61
N GLU A 122 6.72 5.90 20.40
CA GLU A 122 6.38 5.26 19.10
C GLU A 122 5.77 3.83 19.21
N LYS A 123 4.73 3.60 18.38
CA LYS A 123 4.14 2.33 17.87
C LYS A 123 2.93 1.66 18.56
N GLU A 124 1.86 1.55 17.78
CA GLU A 124 0.85 0.46 17.77
C GLU A 124 1.01 -0.39 16.47
N VAL A 125 0.00 -1.24 16.15
CA VAL A 125 -0.31 -1.93 14.86
C VAL A 125 0.14 -3.43 14.70
N ASP A 126 -0.88 -4.30 14.55
CA ASP A 126 -0.98 -5.62 13.82
C ASP A 126 -0.22 -6.93 14.22
N SER A 127 -0.68 -8.17 13.96
CA SER A 127 -1.99 -8.77 13.52
C SER A 127 -2.03 -10.34 13.43
N ASN A 128 -3.24 -10.93 13.17
CA ASN A 128 -3.59 -12.18 12.41
C ASN A 128 -3.64 -13.64 13.01
N GLY A 129 -4.62 -14.47 12.55
CA GLY A 129 -4.49 -15.93 12.27
C GLY A 129 -5.64 -16.93 12.63
N ASN A 130 -6.03 -17.88 11.74
CA ASN A 130 -7.20 -18.83 11.84
C ASN A 130 -6.98 -20.24 11.16
N LEU A 131 -7.80 -21.33 11.37
CA LEU A 131 -7.86 -22.55 10.48
C LEU A 131 -8.97 -23.66 10.68
N PHE A 132 -9.58 -24.18 9.57
CA PHE A 132 -10.39 -25.41 9.19
C PHE A 132 -10.74 -26.63 10.13
N PRO A 133 -11.70 -27.58 9.83
CA PRO A 133 -12.83 -27.76 8.83
C PRO A 133 -14.19 -28.29 9.47
N LEU A 134 -15.21 -29.09 8.99
CA LEU A 134 -15.65 -29.85 7.75
C LEU A 134 -17.19 -30.33 7.80
N LEU A 135 -17.82 -30.89 6.70
CA LEU A 135 -19.12 -31.68 6.49
C LEU A 135 -20.44 -31.06 5.86
N LEU A 136 -21.34 -31.88 5.23
CA LEU A 136 -21.99 -31.73 3.85
C LEU A 136 -23.53 -32.04 3.62
N ASN A 137 -24.07 -31.54 2.48
CA ASN A 137 -25.19 -31.99 1.55
C ASN A 137 -26.66 -31.58 1.87
N MET A 138 -27.59 -31.18 0.94
CA MET A 138 -27.69 -31.18 -0.55
C MET A 138 -28.56 -29.99 -1.12
N GLY A 139 -28.36 -29.54 -2.38
CA GLY A 139 -29.45 -29.30 -3.37
C GLY A 139 -30.04 -27.89 -3.76
N ILE A 140 -29.81 -27.47 -5.03
CA ILE A 140 -30.64 -26.63 -5.96
C ILE A 140 -30.58 -25.06 -5.93
N CYS A 141 -29.80 -24.51 -6.89
CA CYS A 141 -29.97 -23.34 -7.81
C CYS A 141 -30.68 -22.00 -7.46
N ILE A 142 -29.91 -20.89 -7.50
CA ILE A 142 -30.06 -19.69 -8.39
C ILE A 142 -28.78 -18.82 -8.28
N PRO A 143 -28.16 -18.30 -9.35
CA PRO A 143 -26.73 -17.94 -9.31
C PRO A 143 -26.36 -16.60 -8.63
N LEU A 144 -25.11 -16.58 -8.16
CA LEU A 144 -24.26 -15.45 -7.74
C LEU A 144 -24.61 -14.72 -6.43
N VAL A 145 -25.89 -14.51 -6.10
CA VAL A 145 -26.22 -14.25 -4.68
C VAL A 145 -26.05 -15.53 -3.87
N SER A 146 -26.59 -16.66 -4.33
CA SER A 146 -26.46 -17.95 -3.62
C SER A 146 -25.02 -18.43 -3.42
N ILE A 147 -24.09 -18.06 -4.31
CA ILE A 147 -22.65 -18.40 -4.18
C ILE A 147 -22.06 -17.80 -2.90
N PHE A 148 -22.59 -16.66 -2.42
CA PHE A 148 -22.21 -16.07 -1.14
C PHE A 148 -22.87 -16.72 0.09
N LEU A 149 -23.88 -17.56 -0.12
CA LEU A 149 -24.71 -18.16 0.93
C LEU A 149 -24.42 -19.66 1.11
N PHE A 150 -24.15 -20.38 0.02
CA PHE A 150 -23.95 -21.83 -0.02
C PHE A 150 -22.60 -22.27 0.59
N ARG A 151 -21.62 -21.37 0.68
CA ARG A 151 -20.23 -21.68 1.08
C ARG A 151 -19.99 -21.74 2.60
N LEU A 152 -21.00 -22.13 3.38
CA LEU A 152 -20.95 -22.19 4.85
C LEU A 152 -20.88 -23.62 5.44
N GLU A 153 -21.07 -24.67 4.64
CA GLU A 153 -20.89 -26.07 5.03
C GLU A 153 -19.90 -26.78 4.06
N ASN A 154 -19.23 -27.84 4.52
CA ASN A 154 -18.02 -28.43 3.90
C ASN A 154 -18.25 -29.90 3.40
N PRO A 155 -17.26 -30.70 2.96
CA PRO A 155 -17.56 -32.02 2.36
C PRO A 155 -16.72 -33.28 2.69
N VAL A 156 -17.36 -34.40 3.13
CA VAL A 156 -16.87 -35.79 2.94
C VAL A 156 -18.00 -36.77 2.55
N SER A 157 -17.64 -37.85 1.86
CA SER A 157 -18.41 -38.75 1.00
C SER A 157 -19.05 -40.01 1.63
N VAL A 158 -19.86 -40.69 0.81
CA VAL A 158 -20.59 -41.95 1.06
C VAL A 158 -19.73 -43.21 0.83
N VAL A 159 -20.07 -44.32 1.48
CA VAL A 159 -19.69 -45.70 1.09
C VAL A 159 -20.97 -46.51 0.75
N SER A 160 -20.85 -47.47 -0.16
CA SER A 160 -21.90 -47.84 -1.13
C SER A 160 -23.03 -48.80 -0.69
N ASN A 161 -24.11 -48.77 -1.49
CA ASN A 161 -24.99 -49.89 -1.94
C ASN A 161 -26.37 -50.17 -1.28
N ASN A 162 -27.37 -50.15 -2.19
CA ASN A 162 -28.51 -51.09 -2.36
C ASN A 162 -29.80 -51.00 -1.52
N ALA A 163 -30.84 -50.48 -2.19
CA ALA A 163 -32.16 -51.10 -2.45
C ALA A 163 -33.14 -51.44 -1.28
N GLY A 164 -34.41 -51.03 -1.43
CA GLY A 164 -35.54 -51.52 -0.62
C GLY A 164 -36.82 -50.68 -0.77
N SER A 165 -37.97 -51.33 -0.97
CA SER A 165 -39.26 -50.70 -1.31
C SER A 165 -40.30 -50.67 -0.19
N SER A 166 -40.96 -49.52 0.02
CA SER A 166 -42.37 -49.38 0.46
C SER A 166 -42.74 -49.92 1.89
N PRO A 167 -44.00 -49.80 2.40
CA PRO A 167 -44.42 -48.55 3.06
C PRO A 167 -45.19 -48.68 4.41
N LEU A 168 -45.18 -47.58 5.20
CA LEU A 168 -46.20 -47.11 6.19
C LEU A 168 -46.42 -47.81 7.57
N GLN A 169 -46.66 -46.93 8.58
CA GLN A 169 -47.23 -47.14 9.95
C GLN A 169 -46.41 -47.95 11.00
N PRO A 170 -46.66 -47.77 12.33
CA PRO A 170 -46.92 -46.52 13.07
C PRO A 170 -46.07 -46.38 14.37
N SER A 171 -46.27 -45.27 15.11
CA SER A 171 -45.54 -44.82 16.32
C SER A 171 -45.40 -45.82 17.49
N PRO A 172 -44.39 -45.63 18.36
CA PRO A 172 -44.68 -44.97 19.65
C PRO A 172 -43.77 -43.78 19.99
N SER A 173 -44.12 -43.01 21.03
CA SER A 173 -43.54 -41.71 21.38
C SER A 173 -42.51 -41.74 22.52
N SER A 174 -41.45 -40.92 22.42
CA SER A 174 -40.64 -40.49 23.57
C SER A 174 -40.07 -39.06 23.39
N SER A 175 -40.81 -38.11 23.95
CA SER A 175 -40.36 -36.83 24.54
C SER A 175 -39.01 -36.18 24.14
N SER A 176 -39.11 -34.93 23.67
CA SER A 176 -38.23 -33.80 24.03
C SER A 176 -36.75 -33.83 23.58
N TRP A 177 -36.47 -33.24 22.41
CA TRP A 177 -35.19 -32.52 22.19
C TRP A 177 -35.29 -31.23 21.35
N PHE A 178 -36.38 -30.48 21.48
CA PHE A 178 -36.41 -29.04 21.10
C PHE A 178 -36.85 -28.19 22.29
N SER A 179 -36.03 -28.21 23.35
CA SER A 179 -35.97 -27.09 24.30
C SER A 179 -34.96 -26.06 23.76
N SER A 180 -35.35 -24.80 23.72
CA SER A 180 -34.68 -23.74 22.97
C SER A 180 -33.31 -23.34 23.55
N LYS A 181 -32.27 -24.09 23.19
CA LYS A 181 -30.88 -23.68 23.41
C LYS A 181 -30.54 -22.53 22.47
N SER A 182 -30.55 -21.31 23.01
CA SER A 182 -30.26 -20.10 22.23
C SER A 182 -28.84 -20.14 21.67
N THR A 183 -28.71 -20.37 20.35
CA THR A 183 -27.65 -19.79 19.54
C THR A 183 -27.72 -18.29 19.74
N LYS A 184 -26.75 -17.78 20.51
CA LYS A 184 -26.87 -16.49 21.18
C LYS A 184 -26.24 -15.41 20.29
N LYS A 185 -26.95 -14.29 20.16
CA LYS A 185 -26.79 -13.30 19.09
C LYS A 185 -25.85 -12.19 19.54
N VAL A 186 -25.02 -11.66 18.63
CA VAL A 186 -24.56 -10.26 18.72
C VAL A 186 -25.82 -9.41 18.88
N SER A 187 -26.02 -8.85 20.07
CA SER A 187 -27.33 -8.33 20.45
C SER A 187 -27.63 -7.08 19.64
N LEU A 188 -28.63 -7.15 18.76
CA LEU A 188 -29.12 -6.04 17.93
C LEU A 188 -29.17 -4.73 18.73
N SER A 189 -29.69 -4.79 19.96
CA SER A 189 -29.73 -3.68 20.93
C SER A 189 -28.46 -2.85 21.06
N SER A 190 -27.26 -3.38 20.82
CA SER A 190 -26.02 -2.60 20.87
C SER A 190 -25.78 -1.76 19.61
N VAL A 191 -26.06 -2.32 18.42
CA VAL A 191 -25.99 -1.59 17.14
C VAL A 191 -27.20 -0.65 16.99
N THR A 192 -28.40 -1.14 17.32
CA THR A 192 -29.63 -0.34 17.36
C THR A 192 -29.49 0.82 18.35
N SER A 193 -28.86 0.63 19.52
CA SER A 193 -28.58 1.73 20.47
C SER A 193 -27.72 2.85 19.87
N ILE A 194 -26.68 2.52 19.08
CA ILE A 194 -25.85 3.52 18.40
C ILE A 194 -26.66 4.25 17.32
N ILE A 195 -27.43 3.51 16.51
CA ILE A 195 -28.26 4.06 15.43
C ILE A 195 -29.39 4.94 16.00
N ASP A 196 -30.09 4.48 17.04
CA ASP A 196 -31.10 5.25 17.78
C ASP A 196 -30.48 6.48 18.45
N GLY A 197 -29.25 6.37 18.95
CA GLY A 197 -28.46 7.49 19.46
C GLY A 197 -28.24 8.56 18.39
N LEU A 198 -27.72 8.17 17.22
CA LEU A 198 -27.51 9.08 16.07
C LEU A 198 -28.83 9.68 15.57
N LYS A 199 -29.87 8.86 15.40
CA LYS A 199 -31.24 9.27 15.01
C LYS A 199 -31.85 10.27 15.99
N LYS A 200 -31.69 10.04 17.29
CA LYS A 200 -32.12 10.96 18.36
C LYS A 200 -31.34 12.27 18.34
N LEU A 201 -30.01 12.21 18.19
CA LEU A 201 -29.18 13.42 18.04
C LEU A 201 -29.54 14.20 16.77
N TYR A 202 -29.78 13.52 15.65
CA TYR A 202 -30.25 14.15 14.42
C TYR A 202 -31.55 14.92 14.66
N ILE A 203 -32.60 14.25 15.12
CA ILE A 203 -33.93 14.83 15.32
C ILE A 203 -33.89 15.98 16.35
N GLN A 204 -33.11 15.84 17.42
CA GLN A 204 -33.09 16.82 18.53
C GLN A 204 -32.11 17.99 18.33
N LYS A 205 -31.08 17.86 17.48
CA LYS A 205 -29.97 18.83 17.39
C LYS A 205 -29.70 19.31 15.96
N LEU A 206 -29.52 18.38 15.02
CA LEU A 206 -29.07 18.72 13.65
C LEU A 206 -30.22 19.06 12.69
N ARG A 207 -31.28 18.24 12.64
CA ARG A 207 -32.46 18.45 11.77
C ARG A 207 -33.11 19.84 11.94
N PRO A 208 -33.23 20.42 13.15
CA PRO A 208 -33.73 21.79 13.30
C PRO A 208 -32.83 22.83 12.62
N LEU A 209 -31.50 22.64 12.64
CA LEU A 209 -30.55 23.53 11.96
C LEU A 209 -30.70 23.39 10.44
N GLU A 210 -30.67 22.16 9.92
CA GLU A 210 -30.83 21.86 8.50
C GLU A 210 -32.11 22.47 7.91
N ALA A 211 -33.25 22.30 8.59
CA ALA A 211 -34.53 22.85 8.15
C ALA A 211 -34.59 24.39 8.25
N THR A 212 -33.94 25.00 9.26
CA THR A 212 -33.96 26.47 9.45
C THR A 212 -33.17 27.20 8.36
N TYR A 213 -32.03 26.64 7.94
CA TYR A 213 -31.16 27.24 6.91
C TYR A 213 -31.29 26.58 5.54
N ARG A 214 -32.30 25.70 5.35
CA ARG A 214 -32.63 25.05 4.08
C ARG A 214 -31.47 24.21 3.49
N PHE A 215 -30.76 23.47 4.33
CA PHE A 215 -29.65 22.61 3.90
C PHE A 215 -30.07 21.56 2.85
N ASN A 216 -31.33 21.16 2.88
CA ASN A 216 -31.95 20.25 1.91
C ASN A 216 -32.12 20.85 0.50
N ASP A 217 -32.11 22.18 0.36
CA ASP A 217 -32.24 22.87 -0.93
C ASP A 217 -30.87 23.01 -1.63
N PHE A 218 -29.75 22.91 -0.89
CA PHE A 218 -28.40 23.26 -1.33
C PHE A 218 -27.36 22.14 -1.29
N VAL A 219 -27.54 21.10 -0.46
CA VAL A 219 -26.48 20.10 -0.19
C VAL A 219 -27.02 18.67 -0.15
N SER A 220 -28.03 18.39 0.69
CA SER A 220 -28.55 17.02 0.82
C SER A 220 -29.92 16.98 1.50
N PRO A 221 -30.90 16.21 0.98
CA PRO A 221 -32.21 16.03 1.60
C PRO A 221 -32.15 15.68 3.10
N LEU A 222 -33.21 16.03 3.85
CA LEU A 222 -33.33 15.69 5.26
C LEU A 222 -33.39 14.15 5.43
N LEU A 223 -32.62 13.61 6.38
CA LEU A 223 -32.56 12.17 6.61
C LEU A 223 -33.90 11.64 7.15
N THR A 224 -34.36 10.54 6.58
CA THR A 224 -35.56 9.81 7.02
C THR A 224 -35.21 8.78 8.09
N ASN A 225 -36.21 8.21 8.77
CA ASN A 225 -35.98 7.05 9.66
C ASN A 225 -35.30 5.89 8.90
N SER A 226 -35.76 5.65 7.67
CA SER A 226 -35.29 4.60 6.77
C SER A 226 -33.82 4.78 6.36
N ASP A 227 -33.27 6.00 6.35
CA ASP A 227 -31.84 6.23 6.12
C ASP A 227 -30.96 5.86 7.35
N PHE A 228 -31.50 5.92 8.57
CA PHE A 228 -30.81 5.42 9.78
C PHE A 228 -30.94 3.90 9.91
N GLU A 229 -32.13 3.37 9.64
CA GLU A 229 -32.50 1.95 9.82
C GLU A 229 -32.08 1.05 8.65
N ALA A 230 -31.72 1.62 7.49
CA ALA A 230 -31.19 0.88 6.35
C ALA A 230 -30.02 -0.01 6.76
N LYS A 231 -30.05 -1.28 6.34
CA LYS A 231 -28.90 -2.18 6.47
C LYS A 231 -27.72 -1.68 5.61
N PRO A 232 -26.48 -1.97 5.98
CA PRO A 232 -25.32 -1.71 5.14
C PRO A 232 -25.50 -2.32 3.74
N MET A 233 -25.07 -1.60 2.70
CA MET A 233 -25.27 -2.02 1.32
C MET A 233 -23.97 -2.36 0.57
N VAL A 234 -23.99 -3.47 -0.16
CA VAL A 234 -22.89 -3.95 -1.01
C VAL A 234 -23.33 -3.89 -2.47
N MET A 235 -22.70 -3.03 -3.28
CA MET A 235 -22.95 -2.97 -4.71
C MET A 235 -22.05 -3.95 -5.48
N LEU A 236 -22.63 -4.71 -6.40
CA LEU A 236 -21.92 -5.51 -7.41
C LEU A 236 -21.96 -4.74 -8.74
N LEU A 237 -20.80 -4.55 -9.36
CA LEU A 237 -20.66 -3.80 -10.60
C LEU A 237 -19.59 -4.43 -11.49
N GLY A 238 -19.95 -4.87 -12.68
CA GLY A 238 -19.03 -5.55 -13.60
C GLY A 238 -19.40 -5.35 -15.06
N GLN A 239 -18.51 -5.77 -15.96
CA GLN A 239 -18.83 -5.83 -17.38
C GLN A 239 -19.72 -7.04 -17.71
N TYR A 240 -20.36 -7.02 -18.87
CA TYR A 240 -21.17 -8.15 -19.31
C TYR A 240 -20.40 -9.48 -19.26
N SER A 241 -21.03 -10.51 -18.69
CA SER A 241 -20.50 -11.87 -18.51
C SER A 241 -19.42 -12.08 -17.44
N THR A 242 -18.97 -11.06 -16.68
CA THR A 242 -17.95 -11.26 -15.61
C THR A 242 -18.46 -12.01 -14.36
N GLY A 243 -19.76 -12.27 -14.29
CA GLY A 243 -20.41 -12.96 -13.18
C GLY A 243 -21.14 -12.02 -12.23
N ALA A 244 -22.12 -11.29 -12.75
CA ALA A 244 -23.23 -10.69 -11.98
C ALA A 244 -24.46 -11.63 -12.03
N HIS A 245 -24.82 -12.09 -13.24
CA HIS A 245 -25.69 -13.23 -13.48
C HIS A 245 -25.09 -14.16 -14.56
N ILE A 246 -25.55 -15.42 -14.63
CA ILE A 246 -25.08 -16.42 -15.61
C ILE A 246 -26.12 -16.60 -16.71
N GLY A 247 -25.74 -16.24 -17.95
CA GLY A 247 -26.47 -16.51 -19.19
C GLY A 247 -25.55 -16.28 -20.40
N PRO A 248 -25.72 -17.01 -21.52
CA PRO A 248 -24.95 -16.77 -22.75
C PRO A 248 -25.46 -15.55 -23.54
N GLU A 249 -26.69 -15.11 -23.27
CA GLU A 249 -27.35 -13.93 -23.81
C GLU A 249 -27.48 -12.85 -22.72
N PRO A 250 -27.80 -11.58 -23.04
CA PRO A 250 -27.95 -10.50 -22.05
C PRO A 250 -29.22 -10.67 -21.20
N THR A 251 -29.15 -11.52 -20.17
CA THR A 251 -30.29 -11.95 -19.33
C THR A 251 -30.72 -10.96 -18.24
N THR A 252 -29.88 -10.00 -17.85
CA THR A 252 -30.24 -8.95 -16.87
C THR A 252 -29.99 -7.54 -17.39
N ASP A 253 -31.08 -6.81 -17.63
CA ASP A 253 -31.10 -5.39 -17.98
C ASP A 253 -31.60 -4.49 -16.82
N ARG A 254 -31.68 -5.06 -15.61
CA ARG A 254 -32.26 -4.46 -14.40
C ARG A 254 -31.25 -4.33 -13.26
N PHE A 255 -31.46 -3.33 -12.41
CA PHE A 255 -30.85 -3.28 -11.07
C PHE A 255 -31.71 -4.13 -10.13
N VAL A 256 -31.07 -5.02 -9.37
CA VAL A 256 -31.74 -5.93 -8.43
C VAL A 256 -31.19 -5.72 -7.02
N VAL A 257 -32.01 -5.16 -6.14
CA VAL A 257 -31.73 -5.16 -4.70
C VAL A 257 -32.09 -6.53 -4.14
N VAL A 258 -31.22 -7.14 -3.34
CA VAL A 258 -31.51 -8.37 -2.60
C VAL A 258 -31.35 -8.14 -1.11
N MET A 259 -32.44 -8.29 -0.36
CA MET A 259 -32.53 -7.98 1.08
C MET A 259 -33.34 -9.02 1.85
N SER A 260 -33.22 -9.04 3.18
CA SER A 260 -34.00 -9.97 4.01
C SER A 260 -35.47 -9.57 4.05
N GLY A 261 -36.33 -10.58 3.92
CA GLY A 261 -37.78 -10.51 4.12
C GLY A 261 -38.29 -11.82 4.74
N PRO A 262 -39.57 -11.87 5.17
CA PRO A 262 -40.15 -13.07 5.80
C PRO A 262 -40.29 -14.24 4.81
N ASP A 263 -40.61 -13.93 3.56
CA ASP A 263 -40.93 -14.87 2.49
C ASP A 263 -40.08 -14.54 1.24
N GLU A 264 -39.88 -15.53 0.36
CA GLU A 264 -39.24 -15.30 -0.94
C GLU A 264 -40.21 -14.61 -1.91
N ARG A 265 -39.88 -13.40 -2.37
CA ARG A 265 -40.72 -12.60 -3.28
C ARG A 265 -39.92 -11.55 -4.06
N SER A 266 -40.35 -11.24 -5.28
CA SER A 266 -39.89 -10.08 -6.05
C SER A 266 -40.92 -8.94 -5.99
N ILE A 267 -40.44 -7.70 -5.90
CA ILE A 267 -41.23 -6.46 -5.82
C ILE A 267 -40.77 -5.50 -6.95
N PRO A 268 -41.65 -5.09 -7.88
CA PRO A 268 -41.29 -4.16 -8.96
C PRO A 268 -40.89 -2.76 -8.47
N GLY A 269 -39.91 -2.15 -9.12
CA GLY A 269 -39.30 -0.88 -8.71
C GLY A 269 -40.28 0.29 -8.52
N ASN A 270 -41.33 0.38 -9.34
CA ASN A 270 -42.42 1.37 -9.17
C ASN A 270 -43.06 1.30 -7.76
N THR A 271 -43.19 0.10 -7.19
CA THR A 271 -43.76 -0.13 -5.86
C THR A 271 -42.73 0.11 -4.77
N VAL A 272 -41.50 -0.37 -4.98
CA VAL A 272 -40.36 -0.21 -4.03
C VAL A 272 -40.05 1.27 -3.79
N ALA A 273 -40.13 2.11 -4.83
CA ALA A 273 -39.83 3.53 -4.75
C ALA A 273 -40.94 4.39 -4.11
N VAL A 274 -42.10 3.82 -3.75
CA VAL A 274 -43.16 4.50 -2.99
C VAL A 274 -43.39 3.92 -1.59
N GLN A 275 -42.72 2.83 -1.23
CA GLN A 275 -42.76 2.24 0.11
C GLN A 275 -41.92 3.08 1.10
N ALA A 276 -42.56 3.65 2.12
CA ALA A 276 -41.91 4.54 3.08
C ALA A 276 -40.93 3.82 4.03
N ASP A 277 -41.14 2.52 4.24
CA ASP A 277 -40.27 1.58 4.95
C ASP A 277 -39.01 1.20 4.14
N MET A 278 -38.95 1.54 2.85
CA MET A 278 -37.83 1.24 1.97
C MET A 278 -36.90 2.45 1.75
N PRO A 279 -35.57 2.28 1.76
CA PRO A 279 -34.60 3.38 1.60
C PRO A 279 -34.43 3.87 0.14
N PHE A 280 -35.38 3.52 -0.75
CA PHE A 280 -35.28 3.62 -2.20
C PHE A 280 -36.14 4.71 -2.84
N SER A 281 -36.90 5.48 -2.05
CA SER A 281 -37.82 6.52 -2.54
C SER A 281 -37.15 7.62 -3.40
N GLY A 282 -35.86 7.90 -3.15
CA GLY A 282 -35.07 8.82 -3.97
C GLY A 282 -34.91 8.39 -5.44
N LEU A 283 -35.08 7.10 -5.76
CA LEU A 283 -34.99 6.58 -7.13
C LEU A 283 -36.14 7.04 -8.04
N THR A 284 -37.23 7.60 -7.47
CA THR A 284 -38.30 8.25 -8.24
C THR A 284 -37.80 9.38 -9.15
N SER A 285 -36.68 10.02 -8.78
CA SER A 285 -36.05 11.08 -9.58
C SER A 285 -35.53 10.63 -10.95
N PHE A 286 -35.20 9.34 -11.13
CA PHE A 286 -34.78 8.77 -12.42
C PHE A 286 -35.96 8.36 -13.33
N GLY A 287 -37.20 8.57 -12.88
CA GLY A 287 -38.42 8.39 -13.67
C GLY A 287 -38.82 6.94 -13.94
N THR A 288 -39.97 6.78 -14.61
CA THR A 288 -40.60 5.47 -14.86
C THR A 288 -39.76 4.55 -15.76
N ALA A 289 -38.95 5.10 -16.66
CA ALA A 289 -38.05 4.33 -17.53
C ALA A 289 -36.97 3.58 -16.72
N PHE A 290 -36.41 4.20 -15.68
CA PHE A 290 -35.53 3.51 -14.75
C PHE A 290 -36.31 2.54 -13.84
N LEU A 291 -37.42 2.97 -13.26
CA LEU A 291 -38.16 2.15 -12.29
C LEU A 291 -38.75 0.86 -12.90
N SER A 292 -38.99 0.82 -14.22
CA SER A 292 -39.35 -0.42 -14.94
C SER A 292 -38.18 -1.40 -15.12
N LYS A 293 -36.96 -0.96 -14.82
CA LYS A 293 -35.68 -1.71 -14.82
C LYS A 293 -35.05 -1.76 -13.43
N PHE A 294 -35.87 -1.59 -12.39
CA PHE A 294 -35.48 -1.72 -10.99
C PHE A 294 -36.37 -2.77 -10.31
N GLU A 295 -35.78 -3.60 -9.46
CA GLU A 295 -36.44 -4.73 -8.81
C GLU A 295 -35.88 -4.94 -7.41
N CYS A 296 -36.72 -5.37 -6.46
CA CYS A 296 -36.29 -5.75 -5.12
C CYS A 296 -36.72 -7.20 -4.85
N SER A 297 -35.73 -8.09 -4.78
CA SER A 297 -35.90 -9.46 -4.31
C SER A 297 -35.75 -9.50 -2.79
N GLN A 298 -36.69 -10.15 -2.13
CA GLN A 298 -36.67 -10.40 -0.70
C GLN A 298 -36.67 -11.91 -0.45
N MET A 299 -35.88 -12.37 0.52
CA MET A 299 -35.84 -13.77 0.95
C MET A 299 -35.34 -13.90 2.40
N PRO A 300 -35.79 -14.89 3.17
CA PRO A 300 -35.30 -15.11 4.54
C PRO A 300 -33.89 -15.71 4.53
N HIS A 301 -32.86 -14.92 4.85
CA HIS A 301 -31.49 -15.42 4.93
C HIS A 301 -30.62 -14.70 5.99
N PRO A 302 -29.85 -15.41 6.85
CA PRO A 302 -29.06 -14.81 7.94
C PRO A 302 -28.01 -13.76 7.52
N LEU A 303 -27.43 -13.85 6.32
CA LEU A 303 -26.54 -12.79 5.82
C LEU A 303 -27.33 -11.51 5.47
N LEU A 304 -28.54 -11.69 4.92
CA LEU A 304 -29.41 -10.58 4.52
C LEU A 304 -30.10 -9.91 5.73
N ASP A 305 -30.11 -10.56 6.90
CA ASP A 305 -30.47 -9.93 8.17
C ASP A 305 -29.49 -8.82 8.59
N HIS A 306 -28.27 -8.84 8.06
CA HIS A 306 -27.20 -7.90 8.41
C HIS A 306 -26.71 -7.02 7.25
N ILE A 307 -26.93 -7.42 5.99
CA ILE A 307 -26.43 -6.73 4.78
C ILE A 307 -27.54 -6.72 3.71
N THR A 308 -27.56 -5.73 2.83
CA THR A 308 -28.34 -5.73 1.60
C THR A 308 -27.41 -5.71 0.39
N PHE A 309 -27.66 -6.53 -0.62
CA PHE A 309 -26.91 -6.50 -1.88
C PHE A 309 -27.63 -5.68 -2.93
N VAL A 310 -26.87 -5.06 -3.83
CA VAL A 310 -27.36 -4.33 -5.00
C VAL A 310 -26.61 -4.86 -6.22
N ASP A 311 -27.25 -5.73 -7.01
CA ASP A 311 -26.72 -6.12 -8.32
C ASP A 311 -27.08 -5.06 -9.38
N SER A 312 -26.20 -4.88 -10.37
CA SER A 312 -26.35 -3.89 -11.43
C SER A 312 -26.22 -4.51 -12.83
N PRO A 313 -26.96 -3.99 -13.84
CA PRO A 313 -26.85 -4.46 -15.21
C PRO A 313 -25.41 -4.36 -15.71
N GLY A 314 -24.89 -5.46 -16.27
CA GLY A 314 -23.53 -5.52 -16.79
C GLY A 314 -23.19 -4.34 -17.69
N VAL A 315 -22.06 -3.69 -17.43
CA VAL A 315 -21.59 -2.54 -18.23
C VAL A 315 -21.28 -3.01 -19.65
N LEU A 316 -21.75 -2.22 -20.62
CA LEU A 316 -21.73 -2.56 -22.04
C LEU A 316 -20.39 -2.16 -22.69
N SER A 317 -20.10 -2.78 -23.83
CA SER A 317 -18.90 -2.51 -24.63
C SER A 317 -19.27 -1.98 -26.02
N GLY A 318 -18.69 -0.83 -26.38
CA GLY A 318 -18.94 -0.16 -27.65
C GLY A 318 -20.12 0.82 -27.66
N GLU A 319 -20.08 1.76 -28.62
CA GLU A 319 -20.97 2.92 -28.64
C GLU A 319 -22.42 2.59 -29.02
N LYS A 320 -22.62 1.65 -29.96
CA LYS A 320 -23.94 1.29 -30.52
C LYS A 320 -24.88 0.61 -29.52
N GLN A 321 -24.37 0.09 -28.40
CA GLN A 321 -25.19 -0.48 -27.33
C GLN A 321 -25.65 0.57 -26.31
N ARG A 322 -24.91 1.67 -26.15
CA ARG A 322 -25.23 2.76 -25.19
C ARG A 322 -26.60 3.37 -25.45
N THR A 323 -26.93 3.59 -26.73
CA THR A 323 -28.18 4.21 -27.18
C THR A 323 -29.44 3.35 -26.94
N GLN A 324 -29.31 2.16 -26.35
CA GLN A 324 -30.45 1.30 -25.96
C GLN A 324 -30.93 1.55 -24.52
N ARG A 325 -30.16 2.25 -23.68
CA ARG A 325 -30.55 2.54 -22.28
C ARG A 325 -31.42 3.80 -22.22
N ALA A 326 -32.69 3.62 -21.84
CA ALA A 326 -33.68 4.71 -21.72
C ALA A 326 -33.60 5.51 -20.40
N TYR A 327 -32.50 5.38 -19.65
CA TYR A 327 -32.26 6.05 -18.37
C TYR A 327 -30.76 6.30 -18.16
N ASP A 328 -30.41 7.25 -17.29
CA ASP A 328 -29.00 7.51 -16.94
C ASP A 328 -28.44 6.46 -15.99
N PHE A 329 -27.75 5.47 -16.55
CA PHE A 329 -27.05 4.43 -15.80
C PHE A 329 -25.92 4.99 -14.91
N THR A 330 -25.29 6.11 -15.29
CA THR A 330 -24.16 6.68 -14.55
C THR A 330 -24.65 7.38 -13.30
N GLY A 331 -25.68 8.23 -13.40
CA GLY A 331 -26.36 8.85 -12.27
C GLY A 331 -26.96 7.83 -11.30
N VAL A 332 -27.62 6.78 -11.80
CA VAL A 332 -28.13 5.68 -10.96
C VAL A 332 -27.00 4.97 -10.22
N THR A 333 -25.90 4.64 -10.91
CA THR A 333 -24.75 3.97 -10.29
C THR A 333 -24.10 4.83 -9.21
N SER A 334 -23.95 6.14 -9.47
CA SER A 334 -23.42 7.10 -8.50
C SER A 334 -24.35 7.25 -7.28
N TRP A 335 -25.69 7.24 -7.48
CA TRP A 335 -26.67 7.26 -6.39
C TRP A 335 -26.55 6.04 -5.45
N PHE A 336 -26.39 4.83 -6.01
CA PHE A 336 -26.15 3.64 -5.21
C PHE A 336 -24.77 3.70 -4.52
N ALA A 337 -23.72 4.07 -5.25
CA ALA A 337 -22.36 4.19 -4.70
C ALA A 337 -22.26 5.15 -3.49
N ALA A 338 -23.04 6.24 -3.51
CA ALA A 338 -23.14 7.17 -2.38
C ALA A 338 -23.73 6.49 -1.12
N LYS A 339 -24.79 5.68 -1.29
CA LYS A 339 -25.51 4.98 -0.22
C LYS A 339 -24.91 3.64 0.22
N CYS A 340 -24.05 3.01 -0.60
CA CYS A 340 -23.39 1.74 -0.26
C CYS A 340 -22.20 1.91 0.71
N ASP A 341 -21.87 0.82 1.41
CA ASP A 341 -20.71 0.69 2.31
C ASP A 341 -19.54 -0.05 1.64
N LEU A 342 -19.82 -0.90 0.64
CA LEU A 342 -18.81 -1.55 -0.20
C LEU A 342 -19.27 -1.57 -1.67
N ILE A 343 -18.31 -1.49 -2.59
CA ILE A 343 -18.52 -1.60 -4.04
C ILE A 343 -17.54 -2.64 -4.59
N LEU A 344 -18.04 -3.74 -5.15
CA LEU A 344 -17.23 -4.80 -5.75
C LEU A 344 -17.19 -4.64 -7.27
N LEU A 345 -15.99 -4.34 -7.81
CA LEU A 345 -15.74 -4.26 -9.25
C LEU A 345 -15.36 -5.65 -9.80
N LEU A 346 -16.24 -6.26 -10.59
CA LEU A 346 -16.14 -7.65 -11.09
C LEU A 346 -15.51 -7.72 -12.49
N PHE A 347 -14.34 -8.37 -12.58
CA PHE A 347 -13.56 -8.61 -13.80
C PHE A 347 -13.42 -10.11 -14.11
N ASP A 348 -13.06 -10.42 -15.36
CA ASP A 348 -12.86 -11.77 -15.89
C ASP A 348 -11.51 -11.80 -16.66
N PRO A 349 -10.62 -12.79 -16.42
CA PRO A 349 -9.34 -12.95 -17.12
C PRO A 349 -9.43 -12.88 -18.65
N HIS A 350 -10.54 -13.32 -19.25
CA HIS A 350 -10.75 -13.34 -20.69
C HIS A 350 -11.30 -12.02 -21.25
N LYS A 351 -11.70 -11.07 -20.39
CA LYS A 351 -12.39 -9.83 -20.75
C LYS A 351 -11.98 -8.67 -19.83
N LEU A 352 -10.68 -8.35 -19.83
CA LEU A 352 -10.12 -7.25 -19.04
C LEU A 352 -10.38 -5.85 -19.61
N ASP A 353 -10.71 -5.73 -20.90
CA ASP A 353 -10.84 -4.45 -21.61
C ASP A 353 -11.77 -3.47 -20.89
N ILE A 354 -11.23 -2.46 -20.20
CA ILE A 354 -12.05 -1.47 -19.51
C ILE A 354 -12.71 -0.57 -20.55
N SER A 355 -13.97 -0.85 -20.91
CA SER A 355 -14.73 -0.06 -21.87
C SER A 355 -14.84 1.40 -21.43
N ASP A 356 -14.96 2.37 -22.36
CA ASP A 356 -15.05 3.79 -21.96
C ASP A 356 -16.35 4.13 -21.22
N GLU A 357 -17.35 3.24 -21.28
CA GLU A 357 -18.51 3.33 -20.40
C GLU A 357 -18.12 2.93 -18.98
N PHE A 358 -17.37 1.84 -18.80
CA PHE A 358 -16.86 1.45 -17.50
C PHE A 358 -15.87 2.48 -16.92
N LYS A 359 -15.02 3.10 -17.76
CA LYS A 359 -14.16 4.24 -17.35
C LYS A 359 -15.00 5.42 -16.84
N ARG A 360 -16.11 5.77 -17.51
CA ARG A 360 -17.03 6.84 -17.06
C ARG A 360 -17.75 6.47 -15.77
N VAL A 361 -18.23 5.23 -15.66
CA VAL A 361 -18.87 4.73 -14.43
C VAL A 361 -17.89 4.76 -13.26
N ILE A 362 -16.68 4.22 -13.40
CA ILE A 362 -15.63 4.30 -12.38
C ILE A 362 -15.29 5.77 -12.04
N SER A 363 -15.28 6.67 -13.04
CA SER A 363 -15.08 8.11 -12.80
C SER A 363 -16.21 8.77 -12.00
N SER A 364 -17.44 8.23 -12.03
CA SER A 364 -18.56 8.67 -11.17
C SER A 364 -18.55 8.09 -9.75
N LEU A 365 -17.56 7.22 -9.43
CA LEU A 365 -17.31 6.70 -8.08
C LEU A 365 -16.21 7.48 -7.33
N ARG A 366 -15.63 8.52 -7.95
CA ARG A 366 -14.56 9.34 -7.34
C ARG A 366 -15.03 9.97 -6.02
N GLY A 367 -14.21 9.85 -4.98
CA GLY A 367 -14.58 10.24 -3.61
C GLY A 367 -15.27 9.13 -2.81
N HIS A 368 -15.45 7.94 -3.40
CA HIS A 368 -15.88 6.71 -2.73
C HIS A 368 -14.85 5.58 -2.90
N ASP A 369 -13.62 5.93 -3.26
CA ASP A 369 -12.51 5.01 -3.53
C ASP A 369 -12.22 4.08 -2.33
N ASP A 370 -12.39 4.54 -1.09
CA ASP A 370 -12.23 3.73 0.14
C ASP A 370 -13.22 2.54 0.22
N LYS A 371 -14.38 2.68 -0.42
CA LYS A 371 -15.45 1.66 -0.50
C LYS A 371 -15.19 0.64 -1.60
N ILE A 372 -14.35 0.96 -2.59
CA ILE A 372 -14.14 0.12 -3.76
C ILE A 372 -13.19 -1.04 -3.41
N ARG A 373 -13.58 -2.25 -3.80
CA ARG A 373 -12.70 -3.41 -3.91
C ARG A 373 -12.87 -4.02 -5.29
N VAL A 374 -11.89 -4.78 -5.72
CA VAL A 374 -11.89 -5.42 -7.05
C VAL A 374 -11.97 -6.94 -6.86
N VAL A 375 -12.64 -7.63 -7.76
CA VAL A 375 -12.76 -9.09 -7.78
C VAL A 375 -12.38 -9.57 -9.18
N LEU A 376 -11.28 -10.31 -9.30
CA LEU A 376 -10.91 -11.02 -10.51
C LEU A 376 -11.50 -12.42 -10.42
N ASN A 377 -12.67 -12.59 -11.03
CA ASN A 377 -13.48 -13.81 -11.01
C ASN A 377 -13.08 -14.77 -12.14
N LYS A 378 -13.38 -16.06 -12.01
CA LYS A 378 -12.99 -17.13 -12.96
C LYS A 378 -11.48 -17.28 -13.16
N ALA A 379 -10.68 -16.95 -12.14
CA ALA A 379 -9.22 -17.11 -12.17
C ALA A 379 -8.76 -18.56 -12.38
N ASP A 380 -9.65 -19.55 -12.23
CA ASP A 380 -9.40 -20.98 -12.45
C ASP A 380 -9.27 -21.40 -13.92
N GLN A 381 -9.69 -20.52 -14.84
CA GLN A 381 -9.74 -20.79 -16.28
C GLN A 381 -8.44 -20.41 -17.02
N VAL A 382 -7.43 -19.92 -16.30
CA VAL A 382 -6.11 -19.53 -16.81
C VAL A 382 -5.01 -20.18 -15.96
N ASP A 383 -3.85 -20.46 -16.58
CA ASP A 383 -2.67 -20.92 -15.85
C ASP A 383 -2.05 -19.81 -14.99
N THR A 384 -1.16 -20.17 -14.06
CA THR A 384 -0.51 -19.22 -13.12
C THR A 384 0.25 -18.08 -13.83
N GLN A 385 0.95 -18.35 -14.94
CA GLN A 385 1.72 -17.32 -15.64
C GLN A 385 0.79 -16.36 -16.40
N GLN A 386 -0.26 -16.89 -17.03
CA GLN A 386 -1.30 -16.08 -17.67
C GLN A 386 -2.12 -15.30 -16.64
N LEU A 387 -2.41 -15.87 -15.46
CA LEU A 387 -3.06 -15.18 -14.35
C LEU A 387 -2.24 -13.99 -13.85
N MET A 388 -0.91 -14.13 -13.74
CA MET A 388 -0.01 -13.01 -13.43
C MET A 388 -0.12 -11.90 -14.47
N ARG A 389 -0.02 -12.24 -15.77
CA ARG A 389 -0.11 -11.28 -16.89
C ARG A 389 -1.47 -10.55 -16.90
N VAL A 390 -2.55 -11.29 -16.71
CA VAL A 390 -3.94 -10.79 -16.56
C VAL A 390 -4.06 -9.82 -15.38
N TYR A 391 -3.59 -10.23 -14.20
CA TYR A 391 -3.67 -9.43 -12.99
C TYR A 391 -2.83 -8.14 -13.08
N GLY A 392 -1.64 -8.22 -13.68
CA GLY A 392 -0.79 -7.07 -13.94
C GLY A 392 -1.43 -6.06 -14.91
N ALA A 393 -2.03 -6.54 -16.00
CA ALA A 393 -2.77 -5.71 -16.95
C ALA A 393 -4.00 -5.03 -16.33
N LEU A 394 -4.71 -5.72 -15.43
CA LEU A 394 -5.81 -5.15 -14.65
C LEU A 394 -5.33 -4.03 -13.72
N MET A 395 -4.27 -4.27 -12.93
CA MET A 395 -3.73 -3.27 -12.00
C MET A 395 -3.14 -2.04 -12.71
N TRP A 396 -2.47 -2.24 -13.84
CA TRP A 396 -2.01 -1.18 -14.75
C TRP A 396 -3.18 -0.33 -15.25
N SER A 397 -4.23 -0.97 -15.74
CA SER A 397 -5.40 -0.28 -16.34
C SER A 397 -6.21 0.47 -15.29
N LEU A 398 -6.42 -0.12 -14.11
CA LEU A 398 -7.08 0.55 -12.98
C LEU A 398 -6.24 1.72 -12.46
N GLY A 399 -4.91 1.58 -12.40
CA GLY A 399 -3.99 2.65 -12.00
C GLY A 399 -4.07 3.90 -12.89
N LYS A 400 -4.48 3.74 -14.16
CA LYS A 400 -4.71 4.86 -15.11
C LYS A 400 -6.09 5.51 -14.96
N VAL A 401 -7.10 4.78 -14.48
CA VAL A 401 -8.50 5.26 -14.38
C VAL A 401 -8.81 5.83 -13.00
N LEU A 402 -8.29 5.21 -11.93
CA LEU A 402 -8.50 5.59 -10.55
C LEU A 402 -7.43 6.58 -10.07
N ASN A 403 -7.84 7.82 -9.85
CA ASN A 403 -6.96 8.91 -9.40
C ASN A 403 -6.77 8.95 -7.87
N THR A 404 -6.60 7.78 -7.24
CA THR A 404 -6.20 7.63 -5.83
C THR A 404 -4.75 7.16 -5.76
N PRO A 405 -3.88 7.63 -4.83
CA PRO A 405 -2.53 7.11 -4.71
C PRO A 405 -2.50 5.64 -4.26
N GLU A 406 -3.40 5.27 -3.35
CA GLU A 406 -3.47 3.96 -2.68
C GLU A 406 -3.73 2.80 -3.65
N VAL A 407 -3.14 1.63 -3.40
CA VAL A 407 -3.31 0.44 -4.25
C VAL A 407 -4.59 -0.29 -3.88
N MET A 408 -5.48 -0.52 -4.85
CA MET A 408 -6.76 -1.20 -4.60
C MET A 408 -6.56 -2.67 -4.23
N ARG A 409 -7.23 -3.15 -3.17
CA ARG A 409 -7.33 -4.58 -2.86
C ARG A 409 -8.18 -5.27 -3.92
N VAL A 410 -7.54 -6.18 -4.66
CA VAL A 410 -8.17 -7.14 -5.57
C VAL A 410 -8.25 -8.49 -4.87
N TYR A 411 -9.39 -9.17 -4.92
CA TYR A 411 -9.52 -10.58 -4.54
C TYR A 411 -9.49 -11.44 -5.81
N ILE A 412 -8.68 -12.50 -5.83
CA ILE A 412 -8.47 -13.33 -7.02
C ILE A 412 -9.04 -14.73 -6.78
N GLY A 413 -9.91 -15.22 -7.66
CA GLY A 413 -10.45 -16.58 -7.52
C GLY A 413 -11.56 -16.94 -8.51
N SER A 414 -12.17 -18.11 -8.29
CA SER A 414 -13.36 -18.54 -9.00
C SER A 414 -14.56 -18.56 -8.07
N PHE A 415 -15.36 -17.50 -8.12
CA PHE A 415 -16.49 -17.28 -7.22
C PHE A 415 -17.73 -17.94 -7.83
N ASN A 416 -17.77 -19.28 -7.81
CA ASN A 416 -18.91 -20.10 -8.19
C ASN A 416 -18.88 -21.50 -7.56
N ASP A 417 -19.98 -22.24 -7.69
CA ASP A 417 -20.19 -23.54 -7.03
C ASP A 417 -19.55 -24.74 -7.77
N LYS A 418 -18.83 -24.51 -8.87
CA LYS A 418 -18.11 -25.58 -9.58
C LYS A 418 -16.80 -25.92 -8.84
N PRO A 419 -16.32 -27.17 -8.91
CA PRO A 419 -14.96 -27.47 -8.48
C PRO A 419 -13.97 -26.63 -9.30
N ILE A 420 -12.97 -26.07 -8.63
CA ILE A 420 -11.82 -25.41 -9.26
C ILE A 420 -11.18 -26.39 -10.24
N ASN A 421 -10.81 -25.90 -11.43
CA ASN A 421 -10.15 -26.73 -12.44
C ASN A 421 -8.69 -27.00 -12.05
N ASP A 422 -8.49 -27.93 -11.12
CA ASP A 422 -7.18 -28.31 -10.56
C ASP A 422 -6.13 -28.65 -11.65
N ALA A 423 -6.56 -29.07 -12.85
CA ALA A 423 -5.70 -29.37 -14.00
C ALA A 423 -5.21 -28.14 -14.80
N VAL A 424 -5.79 -26.95 -14.57
CA VAL A 424 -5.40 -25.67 -15.21
C VAL A 424 -4.92 -24.66 -14.18
N SER A 425 -5.56 -24.59 -13.02
CA SER A 425 -5.19 -23.70 -11.91
C SER A 425 -3.92 -24.15 -11.16
N GLY A 426 -3.59 -25.44 -11.24
CA GLY A 426 -2.57 -26.08 -10.41
C GLY A 426 -2.87 -26.02 -8.90
N PRO A 427 -1.96 -26.56 -8.06
CA PRO A 427 -2.14 -26.57 -6.60
C PRO A 427 -2.15 -25.16 -5.99
N ILE A 428 -1.32 -24.25 -6.52
CA ILE A 428 -1.23 -22.86 -6.03
C ILE A 428 -2.53 -22.09 -6.27
N GLY A 429 -3.14 -22.22 -7.46
CA GLY A 429 -4.40 -21.55 -7.76
C GLY A 429 -5.47 -21.87 -6.72
N LYS A 430 -5.60 -23.15 -6.36
CA LYS A 430 -6.55 -23.61 -5.34
C LYS A 430 -6.37 -22.93 -3.98
N GLU A 431 -5.17 -23.02 -3.38
CA GLU A 431 -4.90 -22.42 -2.07
C GLU A 431 -5.04 -20.88 -2.10
N LEU A 432 -4.54 -20.25 -3.17
CA LEU A 432 -4.66 -18.81 -3.37
C LEU A 432 -6.14 -18.40 -3.43
N PHE A 433 -6.94 -19.05 -4.28
CA PHE A 433 -8.36 -18.68 -4.46
C PHE A 433 -9.16 -18.92 -3.18
N GLU A 434 -8.94 -20.04 -2.49
CA GLU A 434 -9.62 -20.35 -1.22
C GLU A 434 -9.33 -19.28 -0.17
N LYS A 435 -8.06 -18.89 0.00
CA LYS A 435 -7.62 -17.86 0.97
C LYS A 435 -8.06 -16.44 0.59
N GLU A 436 -8.04 -16.09 -0.69
CA GLU A 436 -8.56 -14.81 -1.20
C GLU A 436 -10.09 -14.70 -1.05
N GLN A 437 -10.80 -15.83 -1.14
CA GLN A 437 -12.24 -15.92 -0.88
C GLN A 437 -12.56 -15.83 0.61
N GLU A 438 -11.75 -16.42 1.49
CA GLU A 438 -11.87 -16.23 2.95
C GLU A 438 -11.62 -14.76 3.35
N ASP A 439 -10.61 -14.10 2.78
CA ASP A 439 -10.35 -12.67 2.96
C ASP A 439 -11.60 -11.83 2.61
N LEU A 440 -12.21 -12.05 1.43
CA LEU A 440 -13.42 -11.33 1.01
C LEU A 440 -14.62 -11.64 1.92
N LEU A 441 -14.82 -12.91 2.29
CA LEU A 441 -15.87 -13.34 3.22
C LEU A 441 -15.70 -12.70 4.62
N SER A 442 -14.47 -12.51 5.07
CA SER A 442 -14.14 -11.82 6.31
C SER A 442 -14.47 -10.33 6.23
N ASP A 443 -14.02 -9.66 5.15
CA ASP A 443 -14.25 -8.23 4.95
C ASP A 443 -15.75 -7.89 4.89
N LEU A 444 -16.54 -8.74 4.21
CA LEU A 444 -18.01 -8.64 4.14
C LEU A 444 -18.68 -8.87 5.51
N LYS A 445 -18.27 -9.89 6.28
CA LYS A 445 -18.79 -10.14 7.64
C LYS A 445 -18.53 -8.98 8.60
N ASP A 446 -17.44 -8.25 8.40
CA ASP A 446 -17.08 -7.07 9.19
C ASP A 446 -17.84 -5.79 8.75
N ILE A 447 -18.53 -5.77 7.60
CA ILE A 447 -19.23 -4.56 7.11
C ILE A 447 -20.19 -3.97 8.15
N PRO A 448 -21.09 -4.72 8.82
CA PRO A 448 -22.04 -4.11 9.76
C PRO A 448 -21.37 -3.39 10.94
N LYS A 449 -20.15 -3.80 11.29
CA LYS A 449 -19.30 -3.14 12.29
C LYS A 449 -18.62 -1.89 11.71
N LYS A 450 -17.93 -2.03 10.57
CA LYS A 450 -17.28 -0.92 9.83
C LYS A 450 -18.29 0.19 9.43
N ALA A 451 -19.53 -0.18 9.14
CA ALA A 451 -20.63 0.71 8.78
C ALA A 451 -21.11 1.57 9.97
N CYS A 452 -21.04 1.08 11.21
CA CYS A 452 -21.35 1.88 12.40
C CYS A 452 -20.37 3.07 12.53
N ASP A 453 -19.07 2.79 12.46
CA ASP A 453 -18.02 3.80 12.56
C ASP A 453 -18.09 4.80 11.39
N ARG A 454 -18.32 4.30 10.17
CA ARG A 454 -18.59 5.14 8.99
C ARG A 454 -19.83 6.03 9.16
N ARG A 455 -20.95 5.51 9.67
CA ARG A 455 -22.18 6.31 9.91
C ARG A 455 -21.96 7.41 10.95
N ILE A 456 -21.16 7.17 12.00
CA ILE A 456 -20.75 8.20 12.95
C ILE A 456 -19.92 9.28 12.22
N ASN A 457 -18.95 8.89 11.39
CA ASN A 457 -18.09 9.81 10.66
C ASN A 457 -18.85 10.65 9.62
N GLU A 458 -19.75 10.04 8.84
CA GLU A 458 -20.62 10.77 7.90
C GLU A 458 -21.61 11.70 8.61
N PHE A 459 -22.17 11.28 9.75
CA PHE A 459 -23.01 12.15 10.58
C PHE A 459 -22.23 13.37 11.09
N VAL A 460 -20.97 13.18 11.51
CA VAL A 460 -20.08 14.27 11.95
C VAL A 460 -19.67 15.17 10.78
N LYS A 461 -19.38 14.63 9.58
CA LYS A 461 -19.16 15.43 8.35
C LYS A 461 -20.38 16.29 8.02
N ARG A 462 -21.57 15.68 7.95
CA ARG A 462 -22.85 16.37 7.68
C ARG A 462 -23.15 17.46 8.71
N ALA A 463 -22.88 17.20 9.99
CA ALA A 463 -23.02 18.19 11.05
C ALA A 463 -22.09 19.41 10.88
N ARG A 464 -20.84 19.23 10.40
CA ARG A 464 -19.95 20.35 10.06
C ARG A 464 -20.47 21.12 8.84
N ALA A 465 -20.82 20.42 7.75
CA ALA A 465 -21.35 21.03 6.53
C ALA A 465 -22.61 21.88 6.80
N ALA A 466 -23.57 21.35 7.57
CA ALA A 466 -24.79 22.08 7.94
C ALA A 466 -24.50 23.31 8.83
N LYS A 467 -23.48 23.24 9.69
CA LYS A 467 -23.04 24.39 10.51
C LYS A 467 -22.40 25.50 9.65
N ILE A 468 -21.58 25.12 8.67
CA ILE A 468 -20.94 26.06 7.73
C ILE A 468 -21.98 26.68 6.79
N HIS A 469 -22.90 25.89 6.26
CA HIS A 469 -24.07 26.37 5.50
C HIS A 469 -24.89 27.39 6.30
N ALA A 470 -25.18 27.11 7.57
CA ALA A 470 -25.89 28.04 8.45
C ALA A 470 -25.13 29.38 8.65
N TYR A 471 -23.79 29.35 8.75
CA TYR A 471 -22.98 30.57 8.78
C TYR A 471 -23.00 31.32 7.45
N ILE A 472 -22.88 30.63 6.31
CA ILE A 472 -22.94 31.23 4.96
C ILE A 472 -24.27 31.94 4.74
N ILE A 473 -25.40 31.26 4.91
CA ILE A 473 -26.75 31.82 4.74
C ILE A 473 -26.97 33.00 5.70
N SER A 474 -26.49 32.89 6.95
CA SER A 474 -26.58 34.00 7.92
C SER A 474 -25.71 35.20 7.55
N HIS A 475 -24.52 34.98 6.99
CA HIS A 475 -23.62 36.05 6.53
C HIS A 475 -24.21 36.77 5.31
N LEU A 476 -24.77 36.02 4.34
CA LEU A 476 -25.50 36.61 3.22
C LEU A 476 -26.70 37.45 3.70
N LYS A 477 -27.45 36.99 4.72
CA LYS A 477 -28.52 37.80 5.33
C LYS A 477 -28.01 39.03 6.09
N LYS A 478 -26.82 38.96 6.70
CA LYS A 478 -26.16 40.04 7.46
C LYS A 478 -25.70 41.19 6.55
N GLU A 479 -25.25 40.89 5.33
CA GLU A 479 -24.77 41.87 4.35
C GLU A 479 -25.91 42.54 3.52
N MET A 480 -27.16 42.09 3.66
CA MET A 480 -28.31 42.64 2.91
C MET A 480 -28.80 44.00 3.48
N PRO A 481 -28.99 45.04 2.63
CA PRO A 481 -29.41 46.36 3.09
C PRO A 481 -30.88 46.42 3.50
N ALA A 482 -31.18 47.16 4.57
CA ALA A 482 -32.48 47.14 5.23
C ALA A 482 -33.65 47.68 4.38
N MET A 483 -33.44 48.72 3.56
CA MET A 483 -34.51 49.41 2.81
C MET A 483 -34.32 49.35 1.29
N MET A 484 -33.31 50.04 0.74
CA MET A 484 -33.14 50.25 -0.70
C MET A 484 -31.95 49.47 -1.28
N GLY A 485 -31.94 49.24 -2.60
CA GLY A 485 -30.81 48.65 -3.33
C GLY A 485 -30.67 47.12 -3.25
N LYS A 486 -31.62 46.43 -2.61
CA LYS A 486 -31.53 45.00 -2.24
C LYS A 486 -31.15 44.07 -3.38
N ALA A 487 -31.76 44.19 -4.56
CA ALA A 487 -31.45 43.35 -5.72
C ALA A 487 -29.99 43.51 -6.20
N LYS A 488 -29.48 44.75 -6.25
CA LYS A 488 -28.09 45.05 -6.63
C LYS A 488 -27.09 44.58 -5.57
N ALA A 489 -27.48 44.59 -4.28
CA ALA A 489 -26.67 44.04 -3.20
C ALA A 489 -26.62 42.50 -3.26
N GLN A 490 -27.77 41.85 -3.47
CA GLN A 490 -27.85 40.40 -3.65
C GLN A 490 -27.01 39.94 -4.85
N GLN A 491 -27.14 40.57 -6.02
CA GLN A 491 -26.33 40.22 -7.19
C GLN A 491 -24.83 40.34 -6.87
N LYS A 492 -24.40 41.47 -6.29
CA LYS A 492 -22.99 41.65 -5.89
C LYS A 492 -22.49 40.56 -4.93
N LEU A 493 -23.34 40.04 -4.03
CA LEU A 493 -23.00 38.94 -3.13
C LEU A 493 -22.92 37.59 -3.86
N ILE A 494 -23.77 37.35 -4.86
CA ILE A 494 -23.71 36.18 -5.75
C ILE A 494 -22.44 36.23 -6.60
N ASP A 495 -22.12 37.38 -7.19
CA ASP A 495 -20.92 37.59 -8.03
C ASP A 495 -19.63 37.32 -7.23
N ASN A 496 -19.58 37.77 -5.97
CA ASN A 496 -18.41 37.70 -5.09
C ASN A 496 -18.48 36.57 -4.04
N LEU A 497 -19.22 35.48 -4.30
CA LEU A 497 -19.53 34.44 -3.33
C LEU A 497 -18.28 33.80 -2.67
N ALA A 498 -17.21 33.56 -3.45
CA ALA A 498 -15.94 33.06 -2.93
C ALA A 498 -15.32 33.99 -1.86
N ALA A 499 -15.45 35.30 -2.01
CA ALA A 499 -14.97 36.28 -1.02
C ALA A 499 -15.86 36.28 0.24
N ALA A 500 -17.15 35.98 0.13
CA ALA A 500 -18.03 35.78 1.28
C ALA A 500 -17.68 34.50 2.04
N PHE A 501 -17.39 33.38 1.35
CA PHE A 501 -16.88 32.17 1.98
C PHE A 501 -15.56 32.44 2.71
N GLY A 502 -14.62 33.13 2.05
CA GLY A 502 -13.35 33.58 2.66
C GLY A 502 -13.48 34.63 3.77
N LYS A 503 -14.64 35.28 3.96
CA LYS A 503 -14.97 36.04 5.18
C LYS A 503 -15.41 35.07 6.28
N VAL A 504 -16.41 34.25 6.02
CA VAL A 504 -16.99 33.27 6.97
C VAL A 504 -15.92 32.33 7.53
N GLN A 505 -15.01 31.84 6.69
CA GLN A 505 -13.90 31.00 7.10
C GLN A 505 -13.01 31.65 8.17
N ARG A 506 -12.73 32.95 8.05
CA ARG A 506 -11.92 33.72 9.00
C ARG A 506 -12.70 34.19 10.21
N GLU A 507 -13.99 34.54 10.04
CA GLU A 507 -14.89 34.97 11.13
C GLU A 507 -15.18 33.83 12.13
N PHE A 508 -15.16 32.57 11.69
CA PHE A 508 -15.49 31.39 12.52
C PHE A 508 -14.39 30.31 12.59
N HIS A 509 -13.16 30.61 12.13
CA HIS A 509 -11.99 29.73 12.17
C HIS A 509 -12.23 28.31 11.59
N LEU A 510 -12.78 28.24 10.37
CA LEU A 510 -13.23 27.01 9.75
C LEU A 510 -12.18 26.40 8.78
N PRO A 511 -12.08 25.06 8.66
CA PRO A 511 -11.25 24.42 7.65
C PRO A 511 -11.74 24.75 6.23
N PRO A 512 -10.86 25.04 5.25
CA PRO A 512 -11.29 25.33 3.88
C PRO A 512 -11.96 24.12 3.21
N GLY A 513 -11.51 22.90 3.51
CA GLY A 513 -12.04 21.66 2.93
C GLY A 513 -13.40 21.20 3.45
N ASP A 514 -14.01 21.90 4.41
CA ASP A 514 -15.41 21.65 4.84
C ASP A 514 -16.42 22.60 4.14
N PHE A 515 -15.98 23.49 3.23
CA PHE A 515 -16.87 24.38 2.46
C PHE A 515 -17.42 23.69 1.20
N PRO A 516 -18.65 24.04 0.76
CA PRO A 516 -19.21 23.53 -0.50
C PRO A 516 -18.51 24.16 -1.72
N ASP A 517 -18.68 23.54 -2.89
CA ASP A 517 -18.26 24.15 -4.16
C ASP A 517 -18.94 25.51 -4.38
N VAL A 518 -18.18 26.48 -4.89
CA VAL A 518 -18.66 27.86 -5.04
C VAL A 518 -19.65 28.00 -6.18
N GLU A 519 -19.44 27.33 -7.32
CA GLU A 519 -20.25 27.54 -8.52
C GLU A 519 -21.59 26.81 -8.42
N HIS A 520 -21.61 25.55 -7.98
CA HIS A 520 -22.85 24.81 -7.72
C HIS A 520 -23.71 25.49 -6.64
N PHE A 521 -23.07 26.08 -5.62
CA PHE A 521 -23.78 26.88 -4.63
C PHE A 521 -24.30 28.18 -5.26
N ARG A 522 -23.53 28.87 -6.13
CA ARG A 522 -23.94 30.10 -6.83
C ARG A 522 -25.17 29.88 -7.72
N GLU A 523 -25.22 28.80 -8.48
CA GLU A 523 -26.36 28.41 -9.31
C GLU A 523 -27.62 28.28 -8.46
N THR A 524 -27.57 27.42 -7.43
CA THR A 524 -28.69 27.17 -6.51
C THR A 524 -29.14 28.45 -5.81
N LEU A 525 -28.17 29.23 -5.31
CA LEU A 525 -28.39 30.48 -4.57
C LEU A 525 -29.10 31.56 -5.39
N SER A 526 -28.93 31.55 -6.71
CA SER A 526 -29.53 32.53 -7.62
C SER A 526 -31.08 32.45 -7.67
N GLY A 527 -31.67 31.31 -7.31
CA GLY A 527 -33.12 31.14 -7.20
C GLY A 527 -33.75 31.75 -5.92
N TYR A 528 -32.94 32.20 -4.96
CA TYR A 528 -33.43 32.62 -3.63
C TYR A 528 -33.42 34.13 -3.46
N ASN A 529 -34.36 34.64 -2.64
CA ASN A 529 -34.34 36.02 -2.16
C ASN A 529 -33.67 36.06 -0.79
N PHE A 530 -32.48 36.67 -0.69
CA PHE A 530 -31.66 36.65 0.52
C PHE A 530 -32.33 37.39 1.69
N ASP A 531 -33.29 38.28 1.39
CA ASP A 531 -34.03 38.99 2.41
C ASP A 531 -35.02 38.06 3.17
N LYS A 532 -35.33 36.89 2.61
CA LYS A 532 -36.11 35.81 3.25
C LYS A 532 -35.25 34.77 4.00
N PHE A 533 -33.93 34.96 4.08
CA PHE A 533 -33.06 34.10 4.88
C PHE A 533 -33.13 34.43 6.38
N GLU A 534 -32.94 33.39 7.19
CA GLU A 534 -32.88 33.48 8.64
C GLU A 534 -31.56 34.11 9.11
N LYS A 535 -31.62 34.87 10.21
CA LYS A 535 -30.41 35.32 10.92
C LYS A 535 -29.82 34.16 11.74
N LEU A 536 -28.52 34.22 12.04
CA LEU A 536 -27.85 33.22 12.88
C LEU A 536 -28.54 33.07 14.24
N LYS A 537 -28.79 31.83 14.66
CA LYS A 537 -29.43 31.45 15.93
C LYS A 537 -28.42 30.72 16.82
N PRO A 538 -27.69 31.42 17.71
CA PRO A 538 -26.57 30.82 18.47
C PRO A 538 -26.96 29.57 19.28
N LYS A 539 -28.18 29.51 19.82
CA LYS A 539 -28.68 28.32 20.54
C LYS A 539 -28.69 27.04 19.68
N MET A 540 -28.87 27.15 18.36
CA MET A 540 -28.91 26.01 17.44
C MET A 540 -27.49 25.58 17.04
N ILE A 541 -26.61 26.55 16.85
CA ILE A 541 -25.17 26.33 16.64
C ILE A 541 -24.56 25.63 17.86
N GLN A 542 -24.78 26.17 19.07
CA GLN A 542 -24.35 25.56 20.32
C GLN A 542 -24.92 24.16 20.51
N ALA A 543 -26.20 23.92 20.16
CA ALA A 543 -26.79 22.59 20.23
C ALA A 543 -26.10 21.56 19.31
N VAL A 544 -25.59 21.99 18.14
CA VAL A 544 -24.79 21.15 17.22
C VAL A 544 -23.33 21.05 17.68
N ASP A 545 -22.75 22.08 18.30
CA ASP A 545 -21.40 21.99 18.87
C ASP A 545 -21.34 21.13 20.15
N ASP A 546 -22.34 21.22 21.03
CA ASP A 546 -22.53 20.28 22.16
C ASP A 546 -22.66 18.83 21.67
N MET A 547 -23.37 18.63 20.56
CA MET A 547 -23.53 17.33 19.91
C MET A 547 -22.18 16.86 19.34
N LEU A 548 -21.47 17.72 18.62
CA LEU A 548 -20.15 17.41 18.06
C LEU A 548 -19.11 17.10 19.15
N VAL A 549 -19.11 17.81 20.29
CA VAL A 549 -18.26 17.51 21.44
C VAL A 549 -18.60 16.14 22.05
N LYS A 550 -19.89 15.77 22.12
CA LYS A 550 -20.32 14.46 22.62
C LYS A 550 -20.06 13.32 21.62
N CYS A 551 -20.20 13.56 20.31
CA CYS A 551 -19.77 12.62 19.27
C CYS A 551 -18.24 12.50 19.18
N LYS A 552 -17.50 13.53 19.61
CA LYS A 552 -16.04 13.51 19.83
C LYS A 552 -15.63 12.87 21.18
N MET A 553 -16.55 12.28 21.93
CA MET A 553 -16.17 11.21 22.87
C MET A 553 -15.87 9.96 22.06
N GLU A 554 -14.69 9.95 21.44
CA GLU A 554 -14.10 8.80 20.75
C GLU A 554 -14.20 7.56 21.64
N VAL A 555 -14.47 6.39 21.04
CA VAL A 555 -14.50 5.11 21.76
C VAL A 555 -13.07 4.74 22.12
N LYS A 556 -12.57 5.34 23.21
CA LYS A 556 -11.20 5.18 23.69
C LYS A 556 -10.93 3.71 23.97
N ARG A 557 -10.04 3.15 23.16
CA ARG A 557 -9.55 1.78 23.26
C ARG A 557 -8.14 1.79 23.80
N ILE A 558 -7.79 0.78 24.59
CA ILE A 558 -6.43 0.49 25.01
C ILE A 558 -6.23 -1.02 24.94
N LYS A 559 -5.49 -1.46 23.91
CA LYS A 559 -5.29 -2.89 23.55
C LYS A 559 -6.61 -3.67 23.47
N HIS A 560 -6.87 -4.56 24.44
CA HIS A 560 -8.04 -5.44 24.49
C HIS A 560 -9.26 -4.84 25.24
N TYR A 561 -9.10 -3.61 25.76
CA TYR A 561 -10.09 -2.92 26.60
C TYR A 561 -10.64 -1.68 25.90
N SER A 562 -11.90 -1.34 26.20
CA SER A 562 -12.62 -0.21 25.60
C SER A 562 -13.49 0.46 26.65
N SER A 563 -13.71 1.77 26.53
CA SER A 563 -14.61 2.54 27.39
C SER A 563 -16.07 2.06 27.38
N CYS A 564 -16.47 1.22 26.40
CA CYS A 564 -17.79 0.59 26.34
C CYS A 564 -17.89 -0.77 27.08
N HIS A 565 -16.78 -1.41 27.47
CA HIS A 565 -16.79 -2.70 28.16
C HIS A 565 -17.15 -2.53 29.64
N GLN A 566 -17.96 -3.44 30.21
CA GLN A 566 -18.03 -3.67 31.66
C GLN A 566 -16.87 -4.57 32.08
N ILE A 567 -15.97 -4.05 32.91
CA ILE A 567 -14.70 -4.69 33.28
C ILE A 567 -14.70 -5.04 34.77
N LEU A 568 -14.39 -6.29 35.09
CA LEU A 568 -14.04 -6.75 36.44
C LEU A 568 -12.53 -6.99 36.51
N LEU A 569 -11.85 -6.37 37.48
CA LEU A 569 -10.43 -6.56 37.76
C LEU A 569 -10.31 -7.26 39.11
N VAL A 570 -9.66 -8.42 39.14
CA VAL A 570 -9.66 -9.34 40.28
C VAL A 570 -8.26 -9.45 40.88
N GLY A 571 -8.16 -9.23 42.19
CA GLY A 571 -6.91 -9.40 42.93
C GLY A 571 -5.92 -8.24 42.77
N GLU A 572 -6.41 -7.02 42.50
CA GLU A 572 -5.58 -5.81 42.45
C GLU A 572 -4.82 -5.59 43.77
N GLY A 573 -3.49 -5.48 43.69
CA GLY A 573 -2.63 -5.23 44.85
C GLY A 573 -2.59 -3.75 45.26
N ASP A 574 -2.11 -2.88 44.37
CA ASP A 574 -2.10 -1.42 44.61
C ASP A 574 -3.11 -0.65 43.73
N PHE A 575 -4.03 -1.35 43.06
CA PHE A 575 -5.04 -0.80 42.14
C PHE A 575 -4.47 -0.02 40.93
N SER A 576 -3.20 -0.23 40.58
CA SER A 576 -2.59 0.47 39.44
C SER A 576 -3.09 0.03 38.06
N PHE A 577 -3.61 -1.21 37.88
CA PHE A 577 -4.22 -1.61 36.59
C PHE A 577 -5.57 -0.94 36.40
N ALA A 578 -6.38 -0.95 37.45
CA ALA A 578 -7.64 -0.23 37.50
C ALA A 578 -7.45 1.26 37.16
N LEU A 579 -6.50 1.95 37.81
CA LEU A 579 -6.24 3.36 37.55
C LEU A 579 -5.68 3.61 36.14
N SER A 580 -4.83 2.72 35.61
CA SER A 580 -4.33 2.81 34.23
C SER A 580 -5.46 2.81 33.20
N LEU A 581 -6.42 1.88 33.31
CA LEU A 581 -7.57 1.82 32.41
C LEU A 581 -8.52 3.02 32.62
N ALA A 582 -8.80 3.37 33.87
CA ALA A 582 -9.65 4.50 34.23
C ALA A 582 -9.15 5.83 33.63
N THR A 583 -7.84 6.08 33.73
CA THR A 583 -7.18 7.27 33.18
C THR A 583 -7.14 7.26 31.66
N ALA A 584 -6.91 6.10 31.03
CA ALA A 584 -6.97 5.97 29.57
C ALA A 584 -8.36 6.29 29.00
N PHE A 585 -9.43 5.80 29.65
CA PHE A 585 -10.80 6.13 29.25
C PHE A 585 -11.20 7.56 29.66
N GLY A 586 -10.65 8.08 30.77
CA GLY A 586 -11.11 9.31 31.42
C GLY A 586 -12.36 9.11 32.28
N SER A 587 -12.70 7.86 32.61
CA SER A 587 -13.79 7.46 33.50
C SER A 587 -13.61 6.00 33.92
N ALA A 588 -14.16 5.64 35.07
CA ALA A 588 -14.17 4.29 35.62
C ALA A 588 -15.59 3.78 35.94
N SER A 589 -16.66 4.47 35.50
CA SER A 589 -18.05 4.07 35.78
C SER A 589 -18.44 2.69 35.22
N ASN A 590 -17.61 2.14 34.33
CA ASN A 590 -17.72 0.82 33.72
C ASN A 590 -16.74 -0.22 34.32
N ILE A 591 -15.99 0.15 35.37
CA ILE A 591 -14.95 -0.68 36.00
C ILE A 591 -15.37 -1.05 37.43
N VAL A 592 -15.26 -2.34 37.74
CA VAL A 592 -15.28 -2.88 39.10
C VAL A 592 -13.89 -3.44 39.38
N ALA A 593 -13.19 -2.91 40.39
CA ALA A 593 -11.87 -3.38 40.79
C ALA A 593 -11.91 -3.99 42.19
N THR A 594 -11.27 -5.15 42.37
CA THR A 594 -11.33 -5.93 43.60
C THR A 594 -9.96 -6.33 44.16
N SER A 595 -9.86 -6.39 45.49
CA SER A 595 -8.69 -6.92 46.20
C SER A 595 -9.07 -8.10 47.10
N LEU A 596 -8.12 -9.00 47.36
CA LEU A 596 -8.24 -10.04 48.38
C LEU A 596 -8.02 -9.46 49.80
N ASP A 597 -7.16 -8.46 49.92
CA ASP A 597 -6.93 -7.72 51.17
C ASP A 597 -8.09 -6.78 51.51
N SER A 598 -8.36 -6.60 52.81
CA SER A 598 -9.18 -5.48 53.33
C SER A 598 -8.52 -4.14 53.02
N LYS A 599 -9.29 -3.04 52.99
CA LYS A 599 -8.75 -1.70 52.66
C LYS A 599 -7.62 -1.28 53.61
N GLU A 600 -7.73 -1.62 54.89
CA GLU A 600 -6.79 -1.28 55.95
C GLU A 600 -5.51 -2.13 55.84
N SER A 601 -5.62 -3.39 55.43
CA SER A 601 -4.47 -4.24 55.11
C SER A 601 -3.75 -3.72 53.87
N LEU A 602 -4.52 -3.42 52.82
CA LEU A 602 -4.04 -2.93 51.52
C LEU A 602 -3.25 -1.62 51.65
N VAL A 603 -3.79 -0.60 52.33
CA VAL A 603 -3.09 0.68 52.52
C VAL A 603 -1.82 0.55 53.38
N ARG A 604 -1.74 -0.45 54.28
CA ARG A 604 -0.52 -0.75 55.05
C ARG A 604 0.53 -1.53 54.24
N LYS A 605 0.10 -2.42 53.33
CA LYS A 605 0.99 -3.21 52.46
C LYS A 605 1.53 -2.41 51.26
N TYR A 606 0.70 -1.52 50.70
CA TYR A 606 0.96 -0.86 49.43
C TYR A 606 0.92 0.66 49.57
N SER A 607 2.08 1.30 49.65
CA SER A 607 2.21 2.75 49.90
C SER A 607 1.48 3.65 48.90
N ARG A 608 1.26 3.20 47.66
CA ARG A 608 0.50 3.93 46.63
C ARG A 608 -1.02 3.71 46.69
N ALA A 609 -1.49 2.67 47.37
CA ALA A 609 -2.86 2.19 47.21
C ALA A 609 -3.92 3.18 47.71
N SER A 610 -3.67 3.93 48.79
CA SER A 610 -4.64 4.93 49.26
C SER A 610 -4.92 5.97 48.16
N ARG A 611 -3.87 6.52 47.54
CA ARG A 611 -4.01 7.47 46.43
C ARG A 611 -4.76 6.83 45.26
N ASN A 612 -4.36 5.62 44.84
CA ASN A 612 -4.96 4.97 43.68
C ASN A 612 -6.46 4.67 43.90
N LEU A 613 -6.86 4.27 45.10
CA LEU A 613 -8.26 4.07 45.49
C LEU A 613 -9.06 5.38 45.45
N ASP A 614 -8.51 6.47 45.99
CA ASP A 614 -9.21 7.76 46.01
C ASP A 614 -9.33 8.37 44.60
N GLU A 615 -8.28 8.25 43.77
CA GLU A 615 -8.27 8.69 42.36
C GLU A 615 -9.27 7.87 41.51
N LEU A 616 -9.34 6.54 41.72
CA LEU A 616 -10.35 5.67 41.11
C LEU A 616 -11.78 5.98 41.53
N LYS A 617 -11.99 6.28 42.82
CA LYS A 617 -13.31 6.66 43.34
C LYS A 617 -13.79 7.96 42.71
N ASN A 618 -12.89 8.93 42.52
CA ASN A 618 -13.19 10.20 41.84
C ASN A 618 -13.52 10.00 40.34
N LEU A 619 -12.92 9.00 39.68
CA LEU A 619 -13.26 8.60 38.30
C LEU A 619 -14.53 7.74 38.20
N GLY A 620 -15.16 7.37 39.32
CA GLY A 620 -16.42 6.63 39.37
C GLY A 620 -16.29 5.10 39.45
N CYS A 621 -15.12 4.57 39.80
CA CYS A 621 -14.89 3.13 39.91
C CYS A 621 -15.71 2.51 41.04
N THR A 622 -16.26 1.32 40.81
CA THR A 622 -16.74 0.47 41.91
C THR A 622 -15.52 -0.25 42.52
N LEU A 623 -15.32 -0.10 43.83
CA LEU A 623 -14.21 -0.70 44.58
C LEU A 623 -14.78 -1.74 45.55
N VAL A 624 -14.21 -2.94 45.58
CA VAL A 624 -14.65 -4.05 46.44
C VAL A 624 -13.44 -4.72 47.09
N HIS A 625 -13.48 -4.94 48.39
CA HIS A 625 -12.38 -5.57 49.12
C HIS A 625 -12.79 -6.97 49.60
N GLU A 626 -11.80 -7.77 50.04
CA GLU A 626 -12.00 -9.11 50.62
C GLU A 626 -12.66 -10.12 49.64
N VAL A 627 -12.37 -10.00 48.34
CA VAL A 627 -12.94 -10.85 47.27
C VAL A 627 -12.02 -12.04 46.96
N ASP A 628 -12.43 -13.23 47.37
CA ASP A 628 -11.80 -14.49 46.93
C ASP A 628 -12.22 -14.88 45.50
N GLY A 629 -11.24 -15.00 44.61
CA GLY A 629 -11.43 -15.41 43.22
C GLY A 629 -12.06 -16.80 43.03
N HIS A 630 -11.95 -17.72 43.99
CA HIS A 630 -12.60 -19.04 43.89
C HIS A 630 -14.13 -18.96 43.95
N ILE A 631 -14.67 -17.97 44.69
CA ILE A 631 -16.09 -17.87 45.03
C ILE A 631 -16.72 -16.50 44.74
N MET A 632 -15.99 -15.56 44.11
CA MET A 632 -16.43 -14.19 43.79
C MET A 632 -17.80 -14.10 43.11
N ASN A 633 -18.25 -15.14 42.39
CA ASN A 633 -19.58 -15.23 41.82
C ASN A 633 -20.74 -15.30 42.85
N HIS A 634 -20.45 -15.47 44.14
CA HIS A 634 -21.41 -15.45 45.27
C HIS A 634 -21.14 -14.29 46.23
N HIS A 635 -20.21 -13.38 45.90
CA HIS A 635 -19.92 -12.22 46.76
C HIS A 635 -21.07 -11.20 46.64
N PRO A 636 -21.70 -10.70 47.73
CA PRO A 636 -22.96 -9.94 47.65
C PRO A 636 -22.95 -8.69 46.75
N LEU A 637 -21.80 -8.06 46.55
CA LEU A 637 -21.66 -6.88 45.67
C LEU A 637 -21.34 -7.22 44.19
N LEU A 638 -21.14 -8.51 43.88
CA LEU A 638 -20.78 -9.04 42.56
C LEU A 638 -21.77 -10.10 42.05
N GLU A 639 -22.53 -10.72 42.94
CA GLU A 639 -23.59 -11.66 42.60
C GLU A 639 -24.59 -11.02 41.60
N ASN A 640 -25.07 -11.83 40.65
CA ASN A 640 -25.92 -11.41 39.53
C ASN A 640 -25.32 -10.37 38.54
N LYS A 641 -24.08 -9.88 38.73
CA LYS A 641 -23.40 -9.01 37.74
C LYS A 641 -22.71 -9.85 36.66
N LEU A 642 -22.75 -9.35 35.42
CA LEU A 642 -22.11 -9.97 34.26
C LEU A 642 -21.17 -8.99 33.54
N PHE A 643 -19.98 -9.46 33.17
CA PHE A 643 -18.89 -8.62 32.64
C PHE A 643 -18.45 -8.99 31.22
N ASP A 644 -18.03 -8.01 30.42
CA ASP A 644 -17.44 -8.21 29.09
C ASP A 644 -15.97 -8.62 29.18
N ARG A 645 -15.29 -8.20 30.25
CA ARG A 645 -13.89 -8.53 30.57
C ARG A 645 -13.76 -8.88 32.05
N ILE A 646 -13.10 -9.99 32.37
CA ILE A 646 -12.70 -10.35 33.74
C ILE A 646 -11.20 -10.60 33.77
N VAL A 647 -10.42 -9.74 34.41
CA VAL A 647 -8.95 -9.76 34.37
C VAL A 647 -8.40 -10.23 35.71
N PHE A 648 -7.43 -11.16 35.68
CA PHE A 648 -6.60 -11.50 36.83
C PHE A 648 -5.13 -11.48 36.41
N ASN A 649 -4.41 -10.44 36.85
CA ASN A 649 -3.01 -10.25 36.55
C ASN A 649 -2.14 -11.00 37.56
N PHE A 650 -1.22 -11.84 37.08
CA PHE A 650 -0.23 -12.56 37.90
C PHE A 650 -0.84 -13.34 39.08
N PRO A 651 -1.81 -14.25 38.82
CA PRO A 651 -2.43 -15.06 39.86
C PRO A 651 -1.37 -15.83 40.65
N HIS A 652 -1.45 -15.83 41.98
CA HIS A 652 -0.52 -16.58 42.83
C HIS A 652 -1.19 -17.04 44.14
N ALA A 653 -0.62 -18.05 44.79
CA ALA A 653 -1.15 -18.65 46.01
C ALA A 653 -0.40 -18.19 47.28
N GLY A 654 0.39 -17.11 47.21
CA GLY A 654 1.49 -16.88 48.14
C GLY A 654 2.68 -17.81 47.87
N PHE A 655 3.74 -17.69 48.69
CA PHE A 655 4.98 -18.46 48.55
C PHE A 655 5.23 -19.31 49.80
N TYR A 656 5.11 -20.63 49.64
CA TYR A 656 5.41 -21.64 50.68
C TYR A 656 6.63 -22.51 50.31
N GLY A 657 7.16 -22.34 49.10
CA GLY A 657 8.35 -22.98 48.57
C GLY A 657 8.91 -22.23 47.36
N LYS A 658 9.85 -22.83 46.63
CA LYS A 658 10.37 -22.28 45.37
C LYS A 658 9.33 -22.44 44.26
N GLU A 659 9.18 -21.46 43.36
CA GLU A 659 8.24 -21.51 42.23
C GLU A 659 8.43 -22.72 41.29
N SER A 660 9.60 -23.35 41.30
CA SER A 660 9.92 -24.57 40.54
C SER A 660 9.51 -25.89 41.23
N GLN A 661 9.05 -25.86 42.49
CA GLN A 661 8.64 -27.06 43.22
C GLN A 661 7.21 -27.47 42.84
N LEU A 662 7.00 -28.76 42.58
CA LEU A 662 5.72 -29.30 42.14
C LEU A 662 4.55 -28.94 43.08
N LEU A 663 4.76 -28.98 44.40
CA LEU A 663 3.75 -28.60 45.39
C LEU A 663 3.35 -27.12 45.28
N GLN A 664 4.31 -26.22 45.09
CA GLN A 664 4.06 -24.78 44.90
C GLN A 664 3.30 -24.55 43.59
N ILE A 665 3.69 -25.23 42.50
CA ILE A 665 2.99 -25.21 41.21
C ILE A 665 1.54 -25.71 41.35
N MET A 666 1.29 -26.78 42.12
CA MET A 666 -0.06 -27.29 42.36
C MET A 666 -0.95 -26.30 43.13
N LEU A 667 -0.42 -25.58 44.11
CA LEU A 667 -1.16 -24.52 44.82
C LEU A 667 -1.53 -23.37 43.86
N HIS A 668 -0.60 -22.94 43.00
CA HIS A 668 -0.86 -21.95 41.97
C HIS A 668 -1.92 -22.42 40.95
N GLN A 669 -1.86 -23.69 40.53
CA GLN A 669 -2.85 -24.28 39.64
C GLN A 669 -4.27 -24.26 40.25
N GLU A 670 -4.44 -24.50 41.55
CA GLU A 670 -5.79 -24.47 42.14
C GLU A 670 -6.36 -23.05 42.24
N VAL A 671 -5.55 -22.04 42.56
CA VAL A 671 -5.98 -20.63 42.52
C VAL A 671 -6.49 -20.24 41.13
N VAL A 672 -5.74 -20.60 40.08
CA VAL A 672 -6.15 -20.36 38.68
C VAL A 672 -7.40 -21.18 38.34
N ARG A 673 -7.46 -22.45 38.73
CA ARG A 673 -8.62 -23.33 38.48
C ARG A 673 -9.90 -22.81 39.16
N GLY A 674 -9.80 -22.35 40.40
CA GLY A 674 -10.90 -21.75 41.17
C GLY A 674 -11.40 -20.46 40.53
N PHE A 675 -10.48 -19.53 40.24
CA PHE A 675 -10.80 -18.30 39.52
C PHE A 675 -11.50 -18.57 38.19
N LEU A 676 -10.96 -19.46 37.34
CA LEU A 676 -11.55 -19.77 36.04
C LEU A 676 -12.95 -20.39 36.17
N LYS A 677 -13.19 -21.26 37.18
CA LYS A 677 -14.53 -21.79 37.49
C LYS A 677 -15.52 -20.68 37.91
N SER A 678 -15.09 -19.71 38.71
CA SER A 678 -15.94 -18.60 39.19
C SER A 678 -16.21 -17.56 38.09
N ALA A 679 -15.15 -17.07 37.44
CA ALA A 679 -15.21 -16.11 36.33
C ALA A 679 -16.09 -16.63 35.18
N ARG A 680 -15.99 -17.91 34.84
CA ARG A 680 -16.82 -18.56 33.82
C ARG A 680 -18.33 -18.49 34.09
N LYS A 681 -18.78 -18.28 35.34
CA LYS A 681 -20.19 -17.99 35.67
C LYS A 681 -20.53 -16.51 35.41
N MET A 682 -19.63 -15.60 35.76
CA MET A 682 -19.81 -14.13 35.73
C MET A 682 -19.55 -13.47 34.37
N LEU A 683 -19.03 -14.20 33.37
CA LEU A 683 -18.92 -13.67 32.02
C LEU A 683 -20.30 -13.36 31.41
N LYS A 684 -20.36 -12.29 30.63
CA LYS A 684 -21.37 -12.12 29.57
C LYS A 684 -21.17 -13.16 28.46
N GLU A 685 -22.06 -13.12 27.49
CA GLU A 685 -22.12 -14.00 26.32
C GLU A 685 -20.78 -14.06 25.56
N TYR A 686 -20.35 -12.93 25.01
CA TYR A 686 -19.03 -12.71 24.39
C TYR A 686 -18.00 -12.19 25.42
N GLY A 687 -18.17 -12.56 26.69
CA GLY A 687 -17.23 -12.17 27.74
C GLY A 687 -15.91 -12.92 27.62
N GLU A 688 -14.81 -12.23 27.90
CA GLU A 688 -13.45 -12.80 27.95
C GLU A 688 -12.89 -12.75 29.37
N VAL A 689 -12.24 -13.85 29.80
CA VAL A 689 -11.38 -13.91 30.99
C VAL A 689 -9.94 -13.74 30.55
N HIS A 690 -9.24 -12.77 31.13
CA HIS A 690 -7.85 -12.45 30.79
C HIS A 690 -6.94 -12.86 31.95
N VAL A 691 -5.93 -13.70 31.67
CA VAL A 691 -4.96 -14.15 32.67
C VAL A 691 -3.56 -13.77 32.23
N THR A 692 -2.85 -12.96 33.03
CA THR A 692 -1.48 -12.53 32.71
C THR A 692 -0.47 -13.40 33.45
N HIS A 693 0.42 -14.08 32.74
CA HIS A 693 1.35 -15.05 33.31
C HIS A 693 2.67 -15.21 32.52
N LYS A 694 3.68 -15.88 33.08
CA LYS A 694 4.93 -16.25 32.40
C LYS A 694 4.75 -17.56 31.62
N THR A 695 5.41 -17.70 30.47
CA THR A 695 5.37 -18.93 29.64
C THR A 695 6.67 -19.71 29.58
N ALA A 696 7.79 -19.13 30.03
CA ALA A 696 9.05 -19.85 30.19
C ALA A 696 8.96 -20.94 31.29
N SER A 697 9.80 -21.97 31.22
CA SER A 697 9.96 -22.94 32.32
C SER A 697 10.47 -22.24 33.59
N PRO A 698 10.00 -22.57 34.81
CA PRO A 698 9.03 -23.63 35.15
C PRO A 698 7.55 -23.20 35.05
N PHE A 699 7.27 -21.95 34.72
CA PHE A 699 5.91 -21.37 34.73
C PHE A 699 4.97 -22.01 33.71
N SER A 700 5.51 -22.54 32.60
CA SER A 700 4.78 -23.39 31.65
C SER A 700 4.06 -24.57 32.30
N TYR A 701 4.61 -25.17 33.37
CA TYR A 701 4.00 -26.31 34.06
C TYR A 701 2.70 -25.97 34.81
N TRP A 702 2.35 -24.69 34.94
CA TRP A 702 1.05 -24.28 35.47
C TRP A 702 -0.10 -24.63 34.50
N GLY A 703 0.18 -24.76 33.20
CA GLY A 703 -0.76 -25.31 32.23
C GLY A 703 -2.10 -24.58 32.15
N ILE A 704 -2.11 -23.24 32.23
CA ILE A 704 -3.33 -22.41 32.33
C ILE A 704 -4.37 -22.74 31.24
N VAL A 705 -3.93 -23.02 30.00
CA VAL A 705 -4.82 -23.44 28.89
C VAL A 705 -5.53 -24.78 29.16
N LYS A 706 -4.92 -25.69 29.92
CA LYS A 706 -5.57 -26.93 30.39
C LYS A 706 -6.60 -26.61 31.49
N LEU A 707 -6.26 -25.75 32.45
CA LEU A 707 -7.17 -25.31 33.51
C LEU A 707 -8.39 -24.57 32.95
N ALA A 708 -8.21 -23.80 31.89
CA ALA A 708 -9.30 -23.18 31.12
C ALA A 708 -10.22 -24.24 30.52
N LYS A 709 -9.68 -25.26 29.85
CA LYS A 709 -10.47 -26.38 29.29
C LYS A 709 -11.22 -27.15 30.37
N GLU A 710 -10.61 -27.39 31.54
CA GLU A 710 -11.27 -27.96 32.73
C GLU A 710 -12.46 -27.08 33.20
N ALA A 711 -12.30 -25.75 33.19
CA ALA A 711 -13.38 -24.80 33.48
C ALA A 711 -14.42 -24.63 32.35
N LYS A 712 -14.25 -25.32 31.21
CA LYS A 712 -14.94 -25.14 29.91
C LYS A 712 -14.88 -23.68 29.40
N LEU A 713 -13.67 -23.14 29.39
CA LEU A 713 -13.22 -21.99 28.62
C LEU A 713 -12.18 -22.44 27.57
N SER A 714 -12.04 -21.71 26.49
CA SER A 714 -11.06 -21.93 25.41
C SER A 714 -10.19 -20.70 25.23
N LEU A 715 -8.91 -20.92 24.90
CA LEU A 715 -8.00 -19.86 24.46
C LEU A 715 -8.52 -19.26 23.15
N VAL A 716 -8.46 -17.93 23.06
CA VAL A 716 -8.80 -17.13 21.89
C VAL A 716 -7.52 -16.61 21.24
N GLU A 717 -6.67 -15.98 22.04
CA GLU A 717 -5.35 -15.46 21.69
C GLU A 717 -4.41 -15.51 22.90
N GLU A 718 -3.11 -15.58 22.63
CA GLU A 718 -2.03 -15.40 23.61
C GLU A 718 -1.15 -14.27 23.11
N VAL A 719 -1.09 -13.16 23.87
CA VAL A 719 -0.51 -11.89 23.40
C VAL A 719 0.57 -11.40 24.37
N PRO A 720 1.75 -10.94 23.92
CA PRO A 720 2.78 -10.42 24.82
C PRO A 720 2.27 -9.28 25.71
N PHE A 721 2.48 -9.38 27.02
CA PHE A 721 1.99 -8.38 27.98
C PHE A 721 3.01 -7.24 28.14
N GLY A 722 2.81 -6.15 27.41
CA GLY A 722 3.63 -4.94 27.51
C GLY A 722 3.26 -4.09 28.73
N ILE A 723 4.16 -3.99 29.71
CA ILE A 723 3.99 -3.10 30.88
C ILE A 723 3.86 -1.63 30.45
N PHE A 724 4.53 -1.24 29.36
CA PHE A 724 4.49 0.12 28.79
C PHE A 724 3.22 0.43 27.97
N ASP A 725 2.34 -0.55 27.75
CA ASP A 725 1.10 -0.37 26.97
C ASP A 725 0.01 0.41 27.72
N TYR A 726 0.24 0.78 28.98
CA TYR A 726 -0.73 1.40 29.86
C TYR A 726 -0.14 2.65 30.56
N PRO A 727 -0.92 3.74 30.73
CA PRO A 727 -0.37 5.06 31.07
C PRO A 727 0.12 5.24 32.52
N VAL A 728 -0.32 4.40 33.46
CA VAL A 728 0.07 4.44 34.89
C VAL A 728 1.03 3.29 35.20
N PRO A 729 2.27 3.55 35.66
CA PRO A 729 3.27 2.50 35.90
C PRO A 729 2.89 1.50 37.00
N PHE A 730 2.91 0.23 36.63
CA PHE A 730 2.85 -0.94 37.52
C PHE A 730 4.12 -1.07 38.35
N PHE A 731 4.02 -1.08 39.68
CA PHE A 731 5.22 -1.12 40.54
C PHE A 731 5.52 -2.49 41.18
N PHE A 732 4.53 -3.34 41.42
CA PHE A 732 4.68 -4.33 42.50
C PHE A 732 5.54 -5.57 42.20
N PHE A 733 6.10 -5.73 41.00
CA PHE A 733 7.10 -6.78 40.72
C PHE A 733 8.27 -6.32 39.84
N PHE A 734 8.66 -5.04 39.96
CA PHE A 734 9.73 -4.44 39.15
C PHE A 734 11.12 -5.09 39.30
N PHE A 735 11.35 -5.90 40.34
CA PHE A 735 12.65 -6.50 40.66
C PHE A 735 12.99 -7.84 39.99
N PHE A 736 12.05 -8.46 39.26
CA PHE A 736 12.28 -9.75 38.57
C PHE A 736 11.94 -9.75 37.07
N ALA A 737 11.55 -8.60 36.51
CA ALA A 737 10.89 -8.51 35.21
C ALA A 737 11.81 -8.21 34.00
N ILE A 738 13.14 -8.10 34.19
CA ILE A 738 14.08 -7.74 33.10
C ILE A 738 14.41 -8.94 32.17
N ALA A 739 14.14 -10.19 32.61
CA ALA A 739 14.53 -11.40 31.90
C ALA A 739 13.38 -12.40 31.61
N ALA A 740 12.11 -11.99 31.76
CA ALA A 740 10.96 -12.89 31.61
C ALA A 740 9.92 -12.33 30.63
N MET A 741 9.60 -13.09 29.58
CA MET A 741 8.42 -12.83 28.76
C MET A 741 7.15 -13.21 29.52
N PHE A 742 6.22 -12.25 29.60
CA PHE A 742 4.86 -12.45 30.10
C PHE A 742 3.88 -12.39 28.94
N VAL A 743 2.81 -13.17 29.03
CA VAL A 743 1.71 -13.18 28.06
C VAL A 743 0.38 -12.95 28.76
N HIS A 744 -0.55 -12.41 27.99
CA HIS A 744 -1.95 -12.21 28.31
C HIS A 744 -2.73 -13.31 27.58
N MET A 745 -3.22 -14.31 28.32
CA MET A 745 -4.07 -15.37 27.77
C MET A 745 -5.51 -14.90 27.80
N VAL A 746 -6.09 -14.68 26.62
CA VAL A 746 -7.49 -14.32 26.44
C VAL A 746 -8.30 -15.60 26.31
N LEU A 747 -9.22 -15.84 27.25
CA LEU A 747 -10.02 -17.05 27.36
C LEU A 747 -11.50 -16.71 27.20
N SER A 748 -12.26 -17.45 26.41
CA SER A 748 -13.70 -17.24 26.23
C SER A 748 -14.51 -18.53 26.44
N ARG A 749 -15.84 -18.41 26.52
CA ARG A 749 -16.77 -19.55 26.42
C ARG A 749 -16.84 -20.12 24.99
N HIS A 750 -16.34 -19.39 24.00
CA HIS A 750 -16.34 -19.75 22.59
C HIS A 750 -14.92 -20.10 22.10
N VAL A 751 -14.84 -21.07 21.17
CA VAL A 751 -13.57 -21.51 20.57
C VAL A 751 -13.27 -20.61 19.38
N SER A 752 -12.22 -19.79 19.50
CA SER A 752 -11.51 -19.28 18.33
C SER A 752 -10.33 -20.20 18.02
N LYS A 753 -9.79 -20.12 16.80
CA LYS A 753 -8.65 -20.93 16.36
C LYS A 753 -7.49 -19.98 16.06
N THR A 754 -6.38 -20.17 16.76
CA THR A 754 -5.21 -19.29 16.70
C THR A 754 -4.10 -19.95 15.87
N ILE A 755 -3.50 -19.22 14.92
CA ILE A 755 -2.25 -19.65 14.28
C ILE A 755 -1.09 -19.39 15.24
N SER A 756 -0.17 -20.36 15.36
CA SER A 756 1.10 -20.18 16.07
C SER A 756 2.14 -19.50 15.16
N ARG A 757 2.81 -18.46 15.67
CA ARG A 757 4.01 -17.85 15.05
C ARG A 757 5.25 -18.29 15.81
N SER A 758 6.10 -19.10 15.16
CA SER A 758 7.45 -19.41 15.61
C SER A 758 8.46 -18.68 14.73
N SER A 759 9.49 -18.06 15.31
CA SER A 759 10.54 -17.37 14.55
C SER A 759 11.89 -17.37 15.28
N THR A 760 12.87 -18.07 14.72
CA THR A 760 14.30 -17.94 15.08
C THR A 760 15.11 -17.89 13.79
N LEU A 761 16.10 -17.00 13.72
CA LEU A 761 16.72 -16.58 12.46
C LEU A 761 18.04 -17.30 12.12
N LEU A 762 18.10 -17.88 10.92
CA LEU A 762 19.31 -17.99 10.10
C LEU A 762 19.10 -17.09 8.86
N SER A 763 20.09 -16.44 8.26
CA SER A 763 21.54 -16.39 8.55
C SER A 763 22.07 -14.96 8.33
N ALA A 764 23.40 -14.78 8.21
CA ALA A 764 24.01 -13.65 7.48
C ALA A 764 25.48 -13.97 7.20
N SER A 765 25.86 -14.14 5.93
CA SER A 765 27.27 -14.25 5.50
C SER A 765 27.43 -13.94 4.00
N LEU A 766 28.69 -13.74 3.59
CA LEU A 766 29.21 -13.58 2.23
C LEU A 766 28.78 -12.31 1.46
N ARG A 767 29.77 -11.40 1.37
CA ARG A 767 29.97 -10.44 0.27
C ARG A 767 30.89 -11.08 -0.80
N SER A 768 31.02 -10.41 -1.95
CA SER A 768 32.21 -10.47 -2.82
C SER A 768 32.44 -11.75 -3.65
N GLN A 769 31.46 -12.13 -4.47
CA GLN A 769 31.70 -12.89 -5.72
C GLN A 769 30.50 -12.70 -6.66
N HIS A 770 30.44 -11.54 -7.33
CA HIS A 770 29.42 -11.23 -8.34
C HIS A 770 30.02 -10.38 -9.47
N LEU A 771 30.74 -11.06 -10.36
CA LEU A 771 30.87 -10.70 -11.78
C LEU A 771 31.42 -11.91 -12.57
N SER A 772 32.24 -12.77 -11.95
CA SER A 772 32.61 -14.08 -12.48
C SER A 772 31.44 -15.09 -12.50
N THR A 773 30.62 -15.14 -11.44
CA THR A 773 29.68 -16.25 -11.21
C THR A 773 28.54 -16.33 -12.23
N PHE A 774 28.18 -15.21 -12.85
CA PHE A 774 27.16 -15.15 -13.92
C PHE A 774 27.63 -15.82 -15.24
N SER A 775 28.93 -16.17 -15.36
CA SER A 775 29.43 -17.03 -16.45
C SER A 775 29.11 -18.50 -16.21
N ASP A 776 29.29 -19.01 -14.99
CA ASP A 776 29.60 -20.44 -14.84
C ASP A 776 28.36 -21.34 -14.90
N HIS A 777 27.21 -20.86 -14.40
CA HIS A 777 25.93 -21.53 -14.65
C HIS A 777 25.43 -21.33 -16.09
N PHE A 778 25.81 -20.20 -16.71
CA PHE A 778 25.47 -19.85 -18.08
C PHE A 778 26.19 -20.76 -19.09
N GLN A 779 27.47 -21.08 -18.85
CA GLN A 779 28.25 -22.03 -19.64
C GLN A 779 27.65 -23.44 -19.63
N SER A 780 27.15 -23.90 -18.48
CA SER A 780 26.51 -25.22 -18.36
C SER A 780 25.33 -25.37 -19.33
N LEU A 781 24.42 -24.39 -19.35
CA LEU A 781 23.22 -24.40 -20.20
C LEU A 781 23.50 -24.05 -21.67
N LEU A 782 24.54 -23.25 -21.96
CA LEU A 782 24.99 -22.98 -23.33
C LEU A 782 25.48 -24.24 -24.06
N SER A 783 25.91 -25.29 -23.33
CA SER A 783 26.46 -26.51 -23.93
C SER A 783 25.47 -27.37 -24.73
N GLN A 784 24.15 -27.13 -24.62
CA GLN A 784 23.12 -28.04 -25.16
C GLN A 784 22.24 -27.46 -26.28
N SER A 785 22.48 -26.24 -26.77
CA SER A 785 21.68 -25.66 -27.87
C SER A 785 22.45 -24.69 -28.78
N GLN A 786 23.36 -25.22 -29.59
CA GLN A 786 23.91 -24.46 -30.72
C GLN A 786 22.86 -24.34 -31.83
N SER A 787 22.51 -23.10 -32.18
CA SER A 787 21.97 -22.76 -33.50
C SER A 787 22.90 -21.69 -34.10
N GLU A 788 23.46 -21.98 -35.28
CA GLU A 788 24.55 -21.17 -35.83
C GLU A 788 24.00 -19.93 -36.56
N VAL A 789 24.13 -18.76 -35.92
CA VAL A 789 24.04 -17.46 -36.62
C VAL A 789 25.45 -16.96 -36.89
N SER A 790 25.87 -16.99 -38.16
CA SER A 790 27.24 -16.60 -38.55
C SER A 790 27.52 -15.11 -38.26
N PRO A 791 28.54 -14.75 -37.44
CA PRO A 791 28.83 -13.34 -37.08
C PRO A 791 29.18 -12.41 -38.26
N SER A 792 29.60 -12.99 -39.38
CA SER A 792 29.87 -12.28 -40.65
C SER A 792 28.67 -11.48 -41.18
N SER A 793 27.45 -12.00 -41.00
CA SER A 793 26.24 -11.44 -41.62
C SER A 793 25.75 -10.15 -40.94
N VAL A 794 25.77 -10.12 -39.60
CA VAL A 794 25.39 -8.93 -38.81
C VAL A 794 26.37 -7.77 -39.04
N THR A 795 27.66 -8.07 -39.07
CA THR A 795 28.74 -7.08 -39.28
C THR A 795 28.59 -6.38 -40.64
N SER A 796 28.25 -7.14 -41.68
CA SER A 796 28.01 -6.63 -43.05
C SER A 796 26.88 -5.58 -43.11
N ILE A 797 25.76 -5.81 -42.41
CA ILE A 797 24.64 -4.85 -42.33
C ILE A 797 25.09 -3.57 -41.64
N ILE A 798 25.79 -3.69 -40.51
CA ILE A 798 26.25 -2.55 -39.71
C ILE A 798 27.20 -1.67 -40.54
N ASP A 799 28.12 -2.25 -41.30
CA ASP A 799 29.02 -1.48 -42.16
C ASP A 799 28.32 -0.90 -43.40
N GLY A 800 27.29 -1.58 -43.93
CA GLY A 800 26.37 -1.01 -44.92
C GLY A 800 25.65 0.25 -44.40
N LEU A 801 25.10 0.20 -43.18
CA LEU A 801 24.45 1.34 -42.55
C LEU A 801 25.45 2.47 -42.22
N LYS A 802 26.65 2.17 -41.72
CA LYS A 802 27.73 3.17 -41.53
C LYS A 802 28.06 3.89 -42.84
N LYS A 803 28.16 3.15 -43.95
CA LYS A 803 28.44 3.70 -45.27
C LYS A 803 27.33 4.64 -45.75
N LEU A 804 26.07 4.23 -45.64
CA LEU A 804 24.91 5.07 -45.98
C LEU A 804 24.84 6.32 -45.08
N TYR A 805 25.10 6.18 -43.77
CA TYR A 805 25.18 7.31 -42.84
C TYR A 805 26.23 8.33 -43.29
N ILE A 806 27.48 7.90 -43.50
CA ILE A 806 28.59 8.78 -43.85
C ILE A 806 28.38 9.45 -45.22
N GLN A 807 27.85 8.71 -46.21
CA GLN A 807 27.73 9.19 -47.58
C GLN A 807 26.48 10.06 -47.83
N LYS A 808 25.35 9.78 -47.16
CA LYS A 808 24.05 10.38 -47.51
C LYS A 808 23.39 11.16 -46.36
N LEU A 809 23.36 10.62 -45.14
CA LEU A 809 22.66 11.27 -44.02
C LEU A 809 23.50 12.32 -43.26
N LYS A 810 24.76 12.00 -42.92
CA LYS A 810 25.67 12.89 -42.19
C LYS A 810 25.86 14.28 -42.84
N PRO A 811 25.95 14.42 -44.18
CA PRO A 811 26.02 15.74 -44.82
C PRO A 811 24.79 16.61 -44.55
N LEU A 812 23.60 16.01 -44.48
CA LEU A 812 22.36 16.71 -44.14
C LEU A 812 22.36 17.14 -42.66
N GLU A 813 22.65 16.20 -41.75
CA GLU A 813 22.66 16.48 -40.30
C GLU A 813 23.62 17.62 -39.92
N VAL A 814 24.81 17.65 -40.53
CA VAL A 814 25.82 18.70 -40.28
C VAL A 814 25.39 20.04 -40.88
N THR A 815 24.83 20.04 -42.10
CA THR A 815 24.41 21.29 -42.79
C THR A 815 23.29 22.01 -42.03
N TYR A 816 22.31 21.27 -41.52
CA TYR A 816 21.13 21.85 -40.83
C TYR A 816 21.22 21.77 -39.30
N ARG A 817 22.41 21.48 -38.75
CA ARG A 817 22.68 21.42 -37.30
C ARG A 817 21.75 20.50 -36.52
N PHE A 818 21.35 19.37 -37.11
CA PHE A 818 20.38 18.44 -36.52
C PHE A 818 20.78 17.96 -35.12
N ASN A 819 22.07 17.73 -34.89
CA ASN A 819 22.56 17.28 -33.58
C ASN A 819 22.46 18.36 -32.49
N ASP A 820 22.50 19.66 -32.83
CA ASP A 820 22.34 20.75 -31.87
C ASP A 820 20.90 20.80 -31.30
N PHE A 821 19.92 20.33 -32.08
CA PHE A 821 18.48 20.29 -31.74
C PHE A 821 18.01 18.95 -31.16
N VAL A 822 18.82 17.89 -31.27
CA VAL A 822 18.51 16.55 -30.75
C VAL A 822 19.36 16.19 -29.53
N PHE A 823 20.53 16.83 -29.38
CA PHE A 823 21.45 16.65 -28.25
C PHE A 823 22.00 18.00 -27.76
N PRO A 824 21.16 18.91 -27.23
CA PRO A 824 21.62 20.19 -26.70
C PRO A 824 22.62 20.00 -25.55
N LEU A 825 23.72 20.76 -25.57
CA LEU A 825 24.75 20.73 -24.53
C LEU A 825 24.22 21.29 -23.21
N LEU A 826 23.95 20.41 -22.25
CA LEU A 826 23.46 20.75 -20.91
C LEU A 826 24.49 21.57 -20.11
N VAL A 827 24.08 22.76 -19.65
CA VAL A 827 24.96 23.76 -19.02
C VAL A 827 24.87 23.72 -17.49
N ARG A 828 26.00 23.38 -16.85
CA ARG A 828 26.41 23.72 -15.45
C ARG A 828 25.43 23.44 -14.29
N ALA A 829 25.82 22.51 -13.41
CA ALA A 829 25.44 22.48 -12.00
C ALA A 829 26.69 22.29 -11.10
N HIS A 830 26.56 22.53 -9.79
CA HIS A 830 27.70 22.57 -8.84
C HIS A 830 27.93 21.25 -8.06
N ILE A 831 29.08 21.17 -7.38
CA ILE A 831 29.70 19.95 -6.82
C ILE A 831 29.28 19.70 -5.36
N GLY A 832 29.05 18.43 -4.99
CA GLY A 832 28.91 17.93 -3.62
C GLY A 832 29.28 16.43 -3.51
N PRO A 833 29.60 15.90 -2.31
CA PRO A 833 30.15 14.53 -2.14
C PRO A 833 29.11 13.41 -1.93
N GLU A 834 29.58 12.17 -2.08
CA GLU A 834 28.89 10.99 -2.61
C GLU A 834 28.27 10.00 -1.58
N PRO A 835 27.46 9.03 -2.06
CA PRO A 835 27.18 7.78 -1.32
C PRO A 835 27.38 6.47 -2.14
N THR A 836 28.36 5.66 -1.73
CA THR A 836 28.37 4.16 -1.72
C THR A 836 28.13 3.29 -2.97
N THR A 837 27.66 3.79 -4.12
CA THR A 837 27.79 3.09 -5.43
C THR A 837 27.66 4.13 -6.54
N ASP A 838 28.82 4.58 -7.05
CA ASP A 838 28.99 5.88 -7.69
C ASP A 838 29.08 5.85 -9.22
N ARG A 839 29.28 4.67 -9.83
CA ARG A 839 29.74 4.54 -11.22
C ARG A 839 28.81 3.79 -12.18
N PHE A 840 28.83 4.21 -13.43
CA PHE A 840 28.35 3.41 -14.56
C PHE A 840 29.46 2.46 -15.02
N VAL A 841 29.12 1.21 -15.35
CA VAL A 841 30.07 0.19 -15.79
C VAL A 841 29.60 -0.40 -17.12
N ALA A 842 30.37 -0.19 -18.19
CA ALA A 842 30.17 -0.91 -19.45
C ALA A 842 30.92 -2.25 -19.38
N ILE A 843 30.24 -3.37 -19.62
CA ILE A 843 30.81 -4.72 -19.61
C ILE A 843 30.77 -5.25 -21.05
N MET A 844 31.95 -5.49 -21.62
CA MET A 844 32.14 -5.85 -23.03
C MET A 844 33.05 -7.07 -23.19
N SER A 845 33.02 -7.70 -24.38
CA SER A 845 34.06 -8.68 -24.72
C SER A 845 35.44 -8.01 -24.83
N GLY A 846 36.47 -8.78 -24.52
CA GLY A 846 37.88 -8.46 -24.77
C GLY A 846 38.74 -9.72 -24.63
N PRO A 847 39.99 -9.69 -25.15
CA PRO A 847 40.88 -10.85 -25.11
C PRO A 847 41.31 -11.22 -23.68
N ASP A 848 41.40 -10.23 -22.80
CA ASP A 848 41.89 -10.35 -21.43
C ASP A 848 40.88 -9.69 -20.46
N GLU A 849 40.82 -10.16 -19.21
CA GLU A 849 40.06 -9.49 -18.16
C GLU A 849 40.77 -8.19 -17.72
N ARG A 850 40.14 -7.03 -17.95
CA ARG A 850 40.72 -5.71 -17.64
C ARG A 850 39.66 -4.62 -17.45
N THR A 851 39.92 -3.65 -16.57
CA THR A 851 39.08 -2.46 -16.40
C THR A 851 39.77 -1.20 -16.90
N ILE A 852 39.08 -0.42 -17.72
CA ILE A 852 39.58 0.80 -18.38
C ILE A 852 38.81 2.02 -17.83
N PRO A 853 39.49 3.05 -17.28
CA PRO A 853 38.81 4.25 -16.77
C PRO A 853 38.08 5.06 -17.85
N GLY A 854 36.92 5.63 -17.52
CA GLY A 854 36.04 6.35 -18.45
C GLY A 854 36.71 7.50 -19.19
N ASN A 855 37.63 8.23 -18.55
CA ASN A 855 38.46 9.26 -19.21
C ASN A 855 39.25 8.72 -20.43
N THR A 856 39.70 7.47 -20.38
CA THR A 856 40.44 6.80 -21.47
C THR A 856 39.46 6.21 -22.50
N VAL A 857 38.41 5.55 -22.01
CA VAL A 857 37.37 4.91 -22.85
C VAL A 857 36.66 5.94 -23.74
N ALA A 858 36.41 7.15 -23.24
CA ALA A 858 35.75 8.22 -23.97
C ALA A 858 36.65 8.96 -24.99
N VAL A 859 37.94 8.60 -25.12
CA VAL A 859 38.82 9.10 -26.20
C VAL A 859 39.30 7.99 -27.15
N GLN A 860 38.97 6.73 -26.88
CA GLN A 860 39.22 5.60 -27.78
C GLN A 860 38.24 5.63 -28.97
N ALA A 861 38.77 5.72 -30.19
CA ALA A 861 37.98 5.85 -31.43
C ALA A 861 37.33 4.53 -31.87
N ASP A 862 37.85 3.41 -31.37
CA ASP A 862 37.32 2.05 -31.46
C ASP A 862 36.15 1.79 -30.47
N MET A 863 35.95 2.66 -29.47
CA MET A 863 34.93 2.51 -28.43
C MET A 863 33.66 3.35 -28.74
N PRO A 864 32.45 2.84 -28.46
CA PRO A 864 31.18 3.55 -28.74
C PRO A 864 30.89 4.73 -27.79
N PHE A 865 31.80 5.03 -26.86
CA PHE A 865 31.59 5.91 -25.72
C PHE A 865 32.14 7.33 -25.88
N SER A 866 32.74 7.67 -27.03
CA SER A 866 33.33 9.00 -27.28
C SER A 866 32.34 10.17 -27.10
N GLY A 867 31.04 9.94 -27.31
CA GLY A 867 29.99 10.91 -27.05
C GLY A 867 29.71 11.20 -25.57
N LEU A 868 30.30 10.46 -24.61
CA LEU A 868 30.18 10.73 -23.17
C LEU A 868 31.07 11.90 -22.71
N THR A 869 31.99 12.36 -23.55
CA THR A 869 32.85 13.54 -23.28
C THR A 869 32.05 14.82 -23.03
N SER A 870 30.81 14.94 -23.52
CA SER A 870 29.92 16.08 -23.28
C SER A 870 29.50 16.22 -21.80
N PHE A 871 29.45 15.13 -21.04
CA PHE A 871 29.13 15.16 -19.61
C PHE A 871 30.33 15.54 -18.71
N GLY A 872 31.51 15.72 -19.32
CA GLY A 872 32.71 16.22 -18.66
C GLY A 872 33.41 15.25 -17.71
N THR A 873 34.53 15.70 -17.15
CA THR A 873 35.42 14.88 -16.30
C THR A 873 34.77 14.43 -14.99
N ALA A 874 33.78 15.16 -14.47
CA ALA A 874 33.01 14.76 -13.30
C ALA A 874 32.31 13.40 -13.55
N PHE A 875 31.57 13.28 -14.65
CA PHE A 875 30.95 12.02 -15.06
C PHE A 875 32.00 10.96 -15.46
N LEU A 876 33.00 11.32 -16.26
CA LEU A 876 33.99 10.35 -16.75
C LEU A 876 34.91 9.76 -15.66
N SER A 877 35.02 10.43 -14.49
CA SER A 877 35.62 9.86 -13.28
C SER A 877 34.74 8.81 -12.58
N LYS A 878 33.48 8.74 -12.98
CA LYS A 878 32.40 7.85 -12.49
C LYS A 878 31.86 6.95 -13.61
N PHE A 879 32.68 6.69 -14.62
CA PHE A 879 32.42 5.73 -15.69
C PHE A 879 33.66 4.84 -15.85
N GLU A 880 33.45 3.56 -16.15
CA GLU A 880 34.52 2.61 -16.45
C GLU A 880 34.01 1.52 -17.41
N CYS A 881 34.93 0.92 -18.16
CA CYS A 881 34.66 -0.21 -19.04
C CYS A 881 35.40 -1.43 -18.53
N ALA A 882 34.68 -2.45 -18.07
CA ALA A 882 35.21 -3.79 -17.87
C ALA A 882 35.19 -4.53 -19.21
N GLN A 883 36.29 -5.20 -19.54
CA GLN A 883 36.37 -6.17 -20.62
C GLN A 883 36.73 -7.54 -20.04
N MET A 884 36.15 -8.60 -20.59
CA MET A 884 36.49 -9.99 -20.27
C MET A 884 36.11 -10.93 -21.43
N PRO A 885 36.82 -12.05 -21.64
CA PRO A 885 36.46 -13.04 -22.65
C PRO A 885 35.25 -13.86 -22.19
N HIS A 886 34.08 -13.65 -22.80
CA HIS A 886 32.86 -14.40 -22.46
C HIS A 886 31.89 -14.50 -23.65
N PRO A 887 31.38 -15.70 -24.03
CA PRO A 887 30.60 -15.89 -25.27
C PRO A 887 29.32 -15.05 -25.41
N LEU A 888 28.71 -14.64 -24.30
CA LEU A 888 27.57 -13.71 -24.33
C LEU A 888 28.02 -12.28 -24.70
N LEU A 889 29.18 -11.86 -24.19
CA LEU A 889 29.69 -10.50 -24.38
C LEU A 889 30.23 -10.23 -25.79
N ASP A 890 30.50 -11.30 -26.56
CA ASP A 890 30.82 -11.23 -27.99
C ASP A 890 29.61 -10.75 -28.83
N GLN A 891 28.39 -10.87 -28.28
CA GLN A 891 27.14 -10.53 -28.98
C GLN A 891 26.38 -9.36 -28.34
N ILE A 892 26.47 -9.17 -27.01
CA ILE A 892 25.83 -8.06 -26.30
C ILE A 892 26.82 -7.31 -25.40
N THR A 893 26.63 -5.99 -25.25
CA THR A 893 27.29 -5.18 -24.23
C THR A 893 26.29 -4.91 -23.12
N LEU A 894 26.66 -5.18 -21.87
CA LEU A 894 25.87 -4.81 -20.70
C LEU A 894 26.33 -3.43 -20.20
N VAL A 895 25.40 -2.62 -19.70
CA VAL A 895 25.72 -1.35 -19.03
C VAL A 895 25.02 -1.36 -17.68
N ASP A 896 25.79 -1.48 -16.61
CA ASP A 896 25.31 -1.30 -15.25
C ASP A 896 25.31 0.19 -14.87
N SER A 897 24.40 0.58 -13.99
CA SER A 897 24.12 1.98 -13.65
C SER A 897 24.02 2.19 -12.12
N PRO A 898 24.51 3.33 -11.59
CA PRO A 898 24.36 3.67 -10.18
C PRO A 898 22.90 3.62 -9.72
N GLY A 899 22.62 2.78 -8.72
CA GLY A 899 21.27 2.58 -8.18
C GLY A 899 20.55 3.91 -7.90
N VAL A 900 19.30 4.03 -8.37
CA VAL A 900 18.54 5.29 -8.32
C VAL A 900 18.14 5.59 -6.88
N LEU A 901 18.39 6.83 -6.42
CA LEU A 901 18.34 7.18 -5.01
C LEU A 901 16.93 7.59 -4.55
N SER A 902 16.70 7.49 -3.24
CA SER A 902 15.39 7.62 -2.61
C SER A 902 15.36 8.77 -1.60
N GLY A 903 15.36 10.00 -2.11
CA GLY A 903 15.13 11.20 -1.30
C GLY A 903 15.85 12.44 -1.82
N GLU A 904 15.29 13.61 -1.53
CA GLU A 904 15.78 14.88 -2.09
C GLU A 904 17.20 15.23 -1.66
N LYS A 905 17.58 14.93 -0.41
CA LYS A 905 18.94 15.12 0.13
C LYS A 905 19.99 14.22 -0.53
N GLN A 906 19.60 13.10 -1.14
CA GLN A 906 20.51 12.19 -1.85
C GLN A 906 20.72 12.60 -3.31
N ARG A 907 19.70 13.18 -3.96
CA ARG A 907 19.78 13.71 -5.34
C ARG A 907 20.88 14.77 -5.48
N THR A 908 21.07 15.61 -4.45
CA THR A 908 22.10 16.66 -4.39
C THR A 908 23.54 16.15 -4.20
N GLN A 909 23.78 14.84 -4.20
CA GLN A 909 25.11 14.23 -4.02
C GLN A 909 25.78 13.76 -5.32
N ARG A 910 25.10 13.88 -6.48
CA ARG A 910 25.65 13.49 -7.79
C ARG A 910 26.28 14.71 -8.45
N SER A 911 27.57 14.62 -8.79
CA SER A 911 28.38 15.71 -9.39
C SER A 911 28.19 15.87 -10.91
N TYR A 912 27.23 15.15 -11.49
CA TYR A 912 26.92 15.09 -12.92
C TYR A 912 25.42 14.86 -13.13
N ASP A 913 24.90 15.19 -14.30
CA ASP A 913 23.49 14.93 -14.64
C ASP A 913 23.24 13.45 -14.93
N PHE A 914 22.81 12.73 -13.91
CA PHE A 914 22.41 11.32 -14.01
C PHE A 914 21.22 11.10 -14.96
N THR A 915 20.31 12.07 -15.12
CA THR A 915 19.13 11.89 -15.98
C THR A 915 19.52 11.99 -17.45
N GLY A 916 20.30 13.01 -17.83
CA GLY A 916 20.88 13.15 -19.17
C GLY A 916 21.80 11.98 -19.55
N VAL A 917 22.66 11.51 -18.63
CA VAL A 917 23.49 10.32 -18.86
C VAL A 917 22.62 9.06 -19.07
N THR A 918 21.60 8.84 -18.24
CA THR A 918 20.72 7.67 -18.38
C THR A 918 19.92 7.73 -19.68
N SER A 919 19.46 8.91 -20.10
CA SER A 919 18.78 9.11 -21.38
C SER A 919 19.73 8.87 -22.59
N TRP A 920 20.99 9.30 -22.51
CA TRP A 920 22.02 9.03 -23.52
C TRP A 920 22.27 7.53 -23.71
N PHE A 921 22.32 6.76 -22.61
CA PHE A 921 22.39 5.30 -22.68
C PHE A 921 21.09 4.69 -23.22
N ALA A 922 19.91 5.10 -22.72
CA ALA A 922 18.60 4.61 -23.18
C ALA A 922 18.37 4.78 -24.70
N ALA A 923 18.85 5.89 -25.27
CA ALA A 923 18.81 6.11 -26.71
C ALA A 923 19.65 5.08 -27.50
N LYS A 924 20.75 4.59 -26.93
CA LYS A 924 21.73 3.70 -27.58
C LYS A 924 21.56 2.21 -27.27
N CYS A 925 21.05 1.86 -26.10
CA CYS A 925 20.78 0.47 -25.74
C CYS A 925 19.69 -0.12 -26.63
N ASP A 926 19.79 -1.42 -26.96
CA ASP A 926 18.77 -2.16 -27.70
C ASP A 926 17.70 -2.81 -26.78
N LEU A 927 17.94 -2.82 -25.46
CA LEU A 927 17.05 -3.28 -24.38
C LEU A 927 17.33 -2.44 -23.11
N ILE A 928 16.31 -2.19 -22.27
CA ILE A 928 16.44 -1.48 -20.99
C ILE A 928 15.74 -2.29 -19.90
N LEU A 929 16.48 -2.70 -18.85
CA LEU A 929 15.92 -3.44 -17.71
C LEU A 929 15.71 -2.51 -16.50
N LEU A 930 14.48 -2.42 -15.99
CA LEU A 930 14.16 -1.75 -14.74
C LEU A 930 14.06 -2.78 -13.61
N LEU A 931 15.05 -2.82 -12.71
CA LEU A 931 15.12 -3.81 -11.63
C LEU A 931 14.44 -3.31 -10.34
N PHE A 932 13.63 -4.17 -9.72
CA PHE A 932 12.91 -3.93 -8.48
C PHE A 932 13.13 -5.06 -7.47
N ASP A 933 12.89 -4.76 -6.19
CA ASP A 933 12.96 -5.68 -5.04
C ASP A 933 11.59 -5.67 -4.33
N PRO A 934 10.98 -6.84 -4.02
CA PRO A 934 9.71 -6.92 -3.28
C PRO A 934 9.63 -6.12 -1.99
N HIS A 935 10.77 -5.84 -1.35
CA HIS A 935 10.85 -5.08 -0.10
C HIS A 935 11.04 -3.57 -0.31
N LYS A 936 11.22 -3.12 -1.56
CA LYS A 936 11.55 -1.72 -1.93
C LYS A 936 10.91 -1.33 -3.26
N LEU A 937 9.58 -1.29 -3.30
CA LEU A 937 8.82 -0.85 -4.48
C LEU A 937 8.66 0.68 -4.62
N ASP A 938 9.20 1.48 -3.69
CA ASP A 938 8.99 2.93 -3.66
C ASP A 938 9.58 3.64 -4.89
N ILE A 939 8.70 3.96 -5.85
CA ILE A 939 9.01 4.75 -7.05
C ILE A 939 9.32 6.21 -6.63
N SER A 940 10.58 6.45 -6.27
CA SER A 940 11.20 7.75 -6.01
C SER A 940 10.98 8.74 -7.17
N ASP A 941 10.86 10.04 -6.89
CA ASP A 941 10.73 11.05 -7.96
C ASP A 941 12.02 11.31 -8.75
N GLU A 942 13.15 10.71 -8.34
CA GLU A 942 14.30 10.58 -9.23
C GLU A 942 14.03 9.48 -10.26
N PHE A 943 13.54 8.33 -9.80
CA PHE A 943 13.16 7.20 -10.65
C PHE A 943 11.95 7.53 -11.57
N LYS A 944 10.99 8.36 -11.14
CA LYS A 944 9.94 8.93 -12.02
C LYS A 944 10.52 9.83 -13.12
N ARG A 945 11.57 10.61 -12.81
CA ARG A 945 12.27 11.45 -13.80
C ARG A 945 13.11 10.61 -14.78
N VAL A 946 13.80 9.58 -14.29
CA VAL A 946 14.47 8.58 -15.12
C VAL A 946 13.47 7.95 -16.10
N ILE A 947 12.35 7.38 -15.61
CA ILE A 947 11.30 6.82 -16.49
C ILE A 947 10.75 7.88 -17.46
N SER A 948 10.57 9.13 -17.02
CA SER A 948 10.12 10.21 -17.91
C SER A 948 11.13 10.53 -19.02
N SER A 949 12.43 10.30 -18.79
CA SER A 949 13.50 10.42 -19.81
C SER A 949 13.70 9.16 -20.67
N LEU A 950 12.92 8.09 -20.43
CA LEU A 950 12.82 6.91 -21.30
C LEU A 950 11.65 7.01 -22.31
N ARG A 951 10.83 8.06 -22.25
CA ARG A 951 9.68 8.25 -23.15
C ARG A 951 10.12 8.30 -24.62
N GLY A 952 9.46 7.52 -25.46
CA GLY A 952 9.84 7.30 -26.86
C GLY A 952 10.81 6.12 -27.06
N HIS A 953 11.23 5.47 -25.98
CA HIS A 953 11.99 4.21 -25.97
C HIS A 953 11.29 3.13 -25.13
N ASP A 954 10.00 3.32 -24.83
CA ASP A 954 9.20 2.45 -23.97
C ASP A 954 9.09 1.02 -24.52
N ASP A 955 9.23 0.82 -25.84
CA ASP A 955 9.29 -0.48 -26.52
C ASP A 955 10.52 -1.31 -26.11
N LYS A 956 11.62 -0.62 -25.77
CA LYS A 956 12.86 -1.21 -25.26
C LYS A 956 12.77 -1.57 -23.77
N VAL A 957 11.79 -1.03 -23.04
CA VAL A 957 11.72 -1.20 -21.58
C VAL A 957 11.15 -2.57 -21.23
N ARG A 958 11.83 -3.26 -20.31
CA ARG A 958 11.32 -4.40 -19.57
C ARG A 958 11.58 -4.20 -18.09
N VAL A 959 10.90 -4.97 -17.26
CA VAL A 959 10.98 -4.88 -15.80
C VAL A 959 11.43 -6.21 -15.23
N VAL A 960 12.25 -6.21 -14.18
CA VAL A 960 12.66 -7.43 -13.46
C VAL A 960 12.31 -7.27 -11.99
N LEU A 961 11.38 -8.08 -11.49
CA LEU A 961 11.11 -8.19 -10.05
C LEU A 961 12.02 -9.29 -9.48
N ASN A 962 13.18 -8.88 -9.00
CA ASN A 962 14.24 -9.76 -8.50
C ASN A 962 14.03 -10.07 -7.01
N LYS A 963 14.53 -11.21 -6.52
CA LYS A 963 14.34 -11.73 -5.15
C LYS A 963 12.89 -12.09 -4.79
N ALA A 964 12.10 -12.50 -5.78
CA ALA A 964 10.73 -12.97 -5.57
C ALA A 964 10.65 -14.23 -4.67
N ASP A 965 11.75 -14.94 -4.44
CA ASP A 965 11.88 -16.08 -3.51
C ASP A 965 11.83 -15.70 -2.02
N GLN A 966 11.88 -14.40 -1.70
CA GLN A 966 11.93 -13.91 -0.32
C GLN A 966 10.55 -13.56 0.27
N VAL A 967 9.48 -13.73 -0.51
CA VAL A 967 8.10 -13.38 -0.15
C VAL A 967 7.15 -14.53 -0.48
N ASP A 968 6.07 -14.70 0.30
CA ASP A 968 5.06 -15.71 0.00
C ASP A 968 4.23 -15.35 -1.25
N THR A 969 3.54 -16.32 -1.84
CA THR A 969 2.77 -16.12 -3.09
C THR A 969 1.74 -14.98 -3.01
N GLN A 970 1.01 -14.81 -1.90
CA GLN A 970 0.07 -13.69 -1.76
C GLN A 970 0.80 -12.35 -1.59
N GLN A 971 1.91 -12.31 -0.86
CA GLN A 971 2.75 -11.12 -0.79
C GLN A 971 3.33 -10.78 -2.17
N LEU A 972 3.76 -11.78 -2.95
CA LEU A 972 4.24 -11.62 -4.33
C LEU A 972 3.15 -11.06 -5.25
N MET A 973 1.91 -11.57 -5.19
CA MET A 973 0.77 -10.98 -5.91
C MET A 973 0.62 -9.49 -5.55
N ARG A 974 0.58 -9.16 -4.25
CA ARG A 974 0.35 -7.79 -3.76
C ARG A 974 1.48 -6.83 -4.16
N VAL A 975 2.73 -7.30 -4.07
CA VAL A 975 3.95 -6.61 -4.53
C VAL A 975 3.88 -6.34 -6.03
N TYR A 976 3.64 -7.37 -6.84
CA TYR A 976 3.56 -7.26 -8.29
C TYR A 976 2.41 -6.34 -8.73
N GLY A 977 1.25 -6.44 -8.09
CA GLY A 977 0.10 -5.57 -8.35
C GLY A 977 0.38 -4.09 -8.01
N ALA A 978 1.06 -3.82 -6.89
CA ALA A 978 1.47 -2.48 -6.49
C ALA A 978 2.52 -1.89 -7.47
N LEU A 979 3.45 -2.72 -7.97
CA LEU A 979 4.40 -2.34 -9.00
C LEU A 979 3.69 -1.97 -10.31
N MET A 980 2.79 -2.81 -10.81
CA MET A 980 2.06 -2.56 -12.07
C MET A 980 1.10 -1.36 -11.98
N TRP A 981 0.44 -1.17 -10.84
CA TRP A 981 -0.34 0.03 -10.51
C TRP A 981 0.48 1.31 -10.57
N SER A 982 1.68 1.28 -10.01
CA SER A 982 2.56 2.45 -9.90
C SER A 982 3.26 2.76 -11.22
N LEU A 983 3.73 1.74 -11.95
CA LEU A 983 4.25 1.88 -13.31
C LEU A 983 3.17 2.40 -14.26
N GLY A 984 1.94 1.90 -14.17
CA GLY A 984 0.80 2.39 -14.95
C GLY A 984 0.50 3.87 -14.74
N LYS A 985 0.96 4.51 -13.65
CA LYS A 985 0.80 5.96 -13.44
C LYS A 985 1.94 6.81 -14.00
N VAL A 986 3.09 6.20 -14.28
CA VAL A 986 4.31 6.90 -14.72
C VAL A 986 4.59 6.67 -16.21
N LEU A 987 4.36 5.45 -16.71
CA LEU A 987 4.49 5.08 -18.12
C LEU A 987 3.21 5.41 -18.88
N ASN A 988 3.31 6.33 -19.83
CA ASN A 988 2.18 6.83 -20.62
C ASN A 988 1.87 5.98 -21.87
N THR A 989 2.25 4.69 -21.87
CA THR A 989 1.99 3.76 -22.97
C THR A 989 0.61 3.10 -22.86
N PRO A 990 -0.13 2.86 -23.96
CA PRO A 990 -1.32 2.02 -23.90
C PRO A 990 -0.97 0.56 -23.54
N GLU A 991 0.16 0.09 -24.07
CA GLU A 991 0.69 -1.27 -23.88
C GLU A 991 1.28 -1.47 -22.47
N VAL A 992 1.10 -2.68 -21.95
CA VAL A 992 1.55 -3.12 -20.62
C VAL A 992 2.96 -3.67 -20.71
N THR A 993 3.90 -3.11 -19.95
CA THR A 993 5.31 -3.54 -19.95
C THR A 993 5.47 -4.96 -19.43
N ARG A 994 6.22 -5.82 -20.14
CA ARG A 994 6.58 -7.17 -19.67
C ARG A 994 7.51 -7.06 -18.45
N VAL A 995 7.09 -7.72 -17.38
CA VAL A 995 7.85 -7.93 -16.14
C VAL A 995 8.30 -9.39 -16.10
N TYR A 996 9.56 -9.67 -15.80
CA TYR A 996 10.05 -11.02 -15.43
C TYR A 996 10.13 -11.12 -13.90
N ILE A 997 9.76 -12.26 -13.34
CA ILE A 997 9.63 -12.44 -11.88
C ILE A 997 10.46 -13.63 -11.41
N GLY A 998 11.41 -13.42 -10.50
CA GLY A 998 12.26 -14.51 -10.01
C GLY A 998 13.33 -14.08 -9.02
N SER A 999 14.30 -14.96 -8.78
CA SER A 999 15.53 -14.65 -8.04
C SER A 999 16.73 -14.89 -8.95
N PHE A 1000 17.36 -13.82 -9.39
CA PHE A 1000 18.41 -13.84 -10.42
C PHE A 1000 19.79 -13.82 -9.73
N ILE A 1001 20.05 -14.86 -8.94
CA ILE A 1001 21.21 -15.01 -8.04
C ILE A 1001 21.59 -16.50 -7.96
N ASP A 1002 22.88 -16.84 -7.92
CA ASP A 1002 23.43 -18.22 -7.83
C ASP A 1002 23.19 -18.95 -6.49
N LYS A 1003 22.09 -18.63 -5.79
CA LYS A 1003 21.66 -19.31 -4.57
C LYS A 1003 20.48 -20.20 -4.91
N PRO A 1004 20.39 -21.43 -4.35
CA PRO A 1004 19.20 -22.25 -4.55
C PRO A 1004 17.97 -21.47 -4.09
N VAL A 1005 16.91 -21.52 -4.90
CA VAL A 1005 15.60 -20.89 -4.59
C VAL A 1005 15.17 -21.32 -3.19
N ASN A 1006 14.66 -20.38 -2.40
CA ASN A 1006 14.19 -20.68 -1.06
C ASN A 1006 12.87 -21.47 -1.11
N ASP A 1007 12.96 -22.80 -1.29
CA ASP A 1007 11.84 -23.73 -1.38
C ASP A 1007 10.87 -23.62 -0.17
N ALA A 1008 11.35 -23.12 0.97
CA ALA A 1008 10.56 -22.90 2.19
C ALA A 1008 9.77 -21.57 2.20
N ALA A 1009 9.97 -20.67 1.24
CA ALA A 1009 9.26 -19.40 1.11
C ALA A 1009 8.50 -19.26 -0.22
N GLY A 1010 9.12 -19.66 -1.34
CA GLY A 1010 8.45 -19.73 -2.65
C GLY A 1010 7.64 -21.02 -2.88
N GLY A 1011 7.83 -22.04 -2.04
CA GLY A 1011 7.32 -23.39 -2.27
C GLY A 1011 8.00 -24.09 -3.46
N PRO A 1012 7.76 -25.40 -3.66
CA PRO A 1012 8.36 -26.17 -4.75
C PRO A 1012 7.90 -25.74 -6.16
N ILE A 1013 6.89 -24.87 -6.28
CA ILE A 1013 6.27 -24.43 -7.55
C ILE A 1013 6.55 -22.94 -7.84
N GLY A 1014 6.86 -22.12 -6.83
CA GLY A 1014 7.44 -20.79 -7.08
C GLY A 1014 8.74 -20.91 -7.89
N ARG A 1015 9.50 -21.99 -7.63
CA ARG A 1015 10.62 -22.44 -8.44
C ARG A 1015 10.30 -22.60 -9.93
N GLU A 1016 9.26 -23.36 -10.30
CA GLU A 1016 8.85 -23.57 -11.70
C GLU A 1016 8.49 -22.24 -12.40
N LEU A 1017 7.79 -21.35 -11.69
CA LEU A 1017 7.49 -20.01 -12.21
C LEU A 1017 8.77 -19.19 -12.42
N PHE A 1018 9.70 -19.22 -11.47
CA PHE A 1018 10.95 -18.45 -11.57
C PHE A 1018 11.90 -19.01 -12.63
N GLU A 1019 12.01 -20.33 -12.77
CA GLU A 1019 12.78 -21.00 -13.82
C GLU A 1019 12.20 -20.64 -15.21
N LYS A 1020 10.87 -20.70 -15.38
CA LYS A 1020 10.21 -20.29 -16.63
C LYS A 1020 10.35 -18.79 -16.95
N GLU A 1021 10.27 -17.92 -15.94
CA GLU A 1021 10.46 -16.47 -16.13
C GLU A 1021 11.95 -16.10 -16.35
N GLN A 1022 12.90 -16.91 -15.87
CA GLN A 1022 14.32 -16.84 -16.21
C GLN A 1022 14.57 -17.30 -17.64
N ASP A 1023 13.95 -18.39 -18.10
CA ASP A 1023 14.05 -18.86 -19.48
C ASP A 1023 13.42 -17.88 -20.49
N ASP A 1024 12.24 -17.31 -20.17
CA ASP A 1024 11.63 -16.23 -20.96
C ASP A 1024 12.59 -15.02 -21.08
N LEU A 1025 13.21 -14.58 -19.98
CA LEU A 1025 14.21 -13.50 -20.00
C LEU A 1025 15.45 -13.90 -20.81
N LEU A 1026 15.95 -15.13 -20.64
CA LEU A 1026 17.12 -15.63 -21.35
C LEU A 1026 16.87 -15.73 -22.87
N SER A 1027 15.66 -16.08 -23.29
CA SER A 1027 15.25 -16.04 -24.70
C SER A 1027 15.22 -14.61 -25.23
N ASP A 1028 14.58 -13.68 -24.50
CA ASP A 1028 14.55 -12.26 -24.88
C ASP A 1028 15.97 -11.64 -24.94
N LEU A 1029 16.90 -12.07 -24.08
CA LEU A 1029 18.32 -11.68 -24.13
C LEU A 1029 19.04 -12.29 -25.35
N LYS A 1030 18.79 -13.55 -25.69
CA LYS A 1030 19.38 -14.25 -26.85
C LYS A 1030 18.89 -13.67 -28.19
N ASP A 1031 17.64 -13.21 -28.27
CA ASP A 1031 17.10 -12.56 -29.48
C ASP A 1031 17.57 -11.11 -29.64
N ILE A 1032 18.26 -10.48 -28.66
CA ILE A 1032 18.76 -9.09 -28.78
C ILE A 1032 19.54 -8.85 -30.08
N PRO A 1033 20.57 -9.62 -30.47
CA PRO A 1033 21.39 -9.28 -31.65
C PRO A 1033 20.58 -9.29 -32.96
N LYS A 1034 19.59 -10.18 -33.03
CA LYS A 1034 18.65 -10.33 -34.15
C LYS A 1034 17.66 -9.17 -34.17
N MET A 1035 16.99 -8.88 -33.04
CA MET A 1035 16.11 -7.71 -32.91
C MET A 1035 16.86 -6.38 -33.11
N ALA A 1036 18.12 -6.29 -32.69
CA ALA A 1036 18.96 -5.11 -32.82
C ALA A 1036 19.26 -4.78 -34.30
N CYS A 1037 19.32 -5.76 -35.19
CA CYS A 1037 19.46 -5.50 -36.62
C CYS A 1037 18.22 -4.74 -37.15
N ASP A 1038 17.02 -5.29 -36.93
CA ASP A 1038 15.76 -4.66 -37.36
C ASP A 1038 15.51 -3.33 -36.63
N ARG A 1039 15.79 -3.26 -35.31
CA ARG A 1039 15.69 -2.01 -34.53
C ARG A 1039 16.63 -0.94 -35.06
N ARG A 1040 17.92 -1.24 -35.31
CA ARG A 1040 18.90 -0.25 -35.81
C ARG A 1040 18.57 0.22 -37.22
N ILE A 1041 18.01 -0.64 -38.08
CA ILE A 1041 17.48 -0.23 -39.40
C ILE A 1041 16.27 0.70 -39.23
N ASN A 1042 15.33 0.36 -38.35
CA ASN A 1042 14.15 1.20 -38.08
C ASN A 1042 14.52 2.55 -37.44
N GLU A 1043 15.45 2.58 -36.47
CA GLU A 1043 15.97 3.82 -35.88
C GLU A 1043 16.76 4.66 -36.88
N PHE A 1044 17.55 4.03 -37.77
CA PHE A 1044 18.22 4.75 -38.85
C PHE A 1044 17.22 5.39 -39.83
N VAL A 1045 16.13 4.68 -40.15
CA VAL A 1045 15.00 5.22 -40.94
C VAL A 1045 14.28 6.35 -40.21
N LYS A 1046 13.91 6.19 -38.94
CA LYS A 1046 13.30 7.26 -38.11
C LYS A 1046 14.20 8.51 -38.08
N ARG A 1047 15.50 8.33 -37.80
CA ARG A 1047 16.49 9.41 -37.75
C ARG A 1047 16.65 10.11 -39.10
N ALA A 1048 16.66 9.36 -40.21
CA ALA A 1048 16.70 9.93 -41.55
C ALA A 1048 15.45 10.78 -41.87
N ARG A 1049 14.24 10.33 -41.48
CA ARG A 1049 13.02 11.13 -41.62
C ARG A 1049 13.06 12.38 -40.74
N ALA A 1050 13.42 12.24 -39.46
CA ALA A 1050 13.55 13.37 -38.54
C ALA A 1050 14.57 14.43 -39.02
N ALA A 1051 15.73 14.00 -39.53
CA ALA A 1051 16.74 14.91 -40.10
C ALA A 1051 16.25 15.62 -41.38
N LYS A 1052 15.48 14.93 -42.24
CA LYS A 1052 14.82 15.54 -43.41
C LYS A 1052 13.79 16.60 -42.98
N ILE A 1053 12.94 16.28 -42.01
CA ILE A 1053 11.89 17.17 -41.51
C ILE A 1053 12.52 18.40 -40.83
N HIS A 1054 13.54 18.19 -39.99
CA HIS A 1054 14.34 19.26 -39.38
C HIS A 1054 14.96 20.19 -40.44
N ALA A 1055 15.57 19.65 -41.50
CA ALA A 1055 16.12 20.47 -42.59
C ALA A 1055 15.04 21.31 -43.30
N CYS A 1056 13.82 20.76 -43.47
CA CYS A 1056 12.69 21.51 -44.03
C CYS A 1056 12.22 22.63 -43.07
N ILE A 1057 12.08 22.34 -41.78
CA ILE A 1057 11.72 23.34 -40.74
C ILE A 1057 12.75 24.48 -40.70
N ILE A 1058 14.04 24.15 -40.60
CA ILE A 1058 15.13 25.14 -40.54
C ILE A 1058 15.18 25.99 -41.82
N SER A 1059 15.00 25.40 -43.01
CA SER A 1059 14.94 26.18 -44.25
C SER A 1059 13.69 27.05 -44.36
N HIS A 1060 12.54 26.59 -43.86
CA HIS A 1060 11.30 27.39 -43.88
C HIS A 1060 11.44 28.62 -42.98
N LEU A 1061 11.90 28.43 -41.73
CA LEU A 1061 12.20 29.52 -40.81
C LEU A 1061 13.22 30.51 -41.41
N LYS A 1062 14.25 30.02 -42.11
CA LYS A 1062 15.22 30.86 -42.83
C LYS A 1062 14.63 31.59 -44.05
N ASN A 1063 13.58 31.08 -44.67
CA ASN A 1063 12.92 31.70 -45.81
C ASN A 1063 11.95 32.83 -45.40
N GLU A 1064 11.27 32.69 -44.26
CA GLU A 1064 10.38 33.72 -43.70
C GLU A 1064 11.15 34.93 -43.08
N MET A 1065 12.48 34.87 -42.96
CA MET A 1065 13.30 35.95 -42.37
C MET A 1065 13.49 37.14 -43.34
N PRO A 1066 13.24 38.39 -42.89
CA PRO A 1066 13.31 39.58 -43.73
C PRO A 1066 14.76 39.97 -44.05
N VAL A 1067 15.04 40.27 -45.32
CA VAL A 1067 16.43 40.49 -45.82
C VAL A 1067 17.13 41.70 -45.19
N LEU A 1068 16.41 42.82 -44.99
CA LEU A 1068 17.00 44.13 -44.69
C LEU A 1068 16.83 44.60 -43.23
N MET A 1069 15.61 44.72 -42.73
CA MET A 1069 15.30 45.23 -41.39
C MET A 1069 14.23 44.40 -40.68
N GLY A 1070 14.14 44.53 -39.35
CA GLY A 1070 13.13 43.86 -38.52
C GLY A 1070 13.45 42.42 -38.11
N LYS A 1071 14.63 41.89 -38.46
CA LYS A 1071 15.04 40.48 -38.24
C LYS A 1071 14.76 39.95 -36.83
N ALA A 1072 15.10 40.68 -35.77
CA ALA A 1072 14.85 40.26 -34.39
C ALA A 1072 13.35 40.05 -34.10
N LYS A 1073 12.49 41.00 -34.48
CA LYS A 1073 11.03 40.93 -34.31
C LYS A 1073 10.37 39.88 -35.21
N ALA A 1074 10.97 39.59 -36.37
CA ALA A 1074 10.54 38.48 -37.22
C ALA A 1074 10.88 37.12 -36.60
N GLN A 1075 12.09 36.96 -36.07
CA GLN A 1075 12.51 35.76 -35.35
C GLN A 1075 11.64 35.51 -34.10
N GLU A 1076 11.43 36.54 -33.27
CA GLU A 1076 10.52 36.51 -32.10
C GLU A 1076 9.13 35.99 -32.51
N ARG A 1077 8.51 36.60 -33.54
CA ARG A 1077 7.23 36.15 -34.09
C ARG A 1077 7.25 34.69 -34.57
N LEU A 1078 8.31 34.23 -35.24
CA LEU A 1078 8.41 32.86 -35.74
C LEU A 1078 8.57 31.83 -34.61
N ILE A 1079 9.25 32.20 -33.52
CA ILE A 1079 9.43 31.39 -32.31
C ILE A 1079 8.10 31.29 -31.53
N ASP A 1080 7.38 32.40 -31.36
CA ASP A 1080 6.06 32.42 -30.71
C ASP A 1080 5.02 31.59 -31.50
N ASN A 1081 5.01 31.72 -32.82
CA ASN A 1081 4.00 31.10 -33.69
C ASN A 1081 4.44 29.72 -34.25
N LEU A 1082 5.50 29.12 -33.71
CA LEU A 1082 6.17 27.91 -34.22
C LEU A 1082 5.21 26.74 -34.52
N ALA A 1083 4.18 26.55 -33.68
CA ALA A 1083 3.15 25.53 -33.90
C ALA A 1083 2.41 25.69 -35.24
N SER A 1084 2.15 26.92 -35.67
CA SER A 1084 1.52 27.22 -36.96
C SER A 1084 2.50 27.09 -38.13
N GLU A 1085 3.78 27.40 -37.89
CA GLU A 1085 4.85 27.24 -38.89
C GLU A 1085 5.10 25.77 -39.21
N PHE A 1086 5.07 24.88 -38.20
CA PHE A 1086 5.13 23.42 -38.41
C PHE A 1086 3.97 22.93 -39.31
N VAL A 1087 2.75 23.46 -39.14
CA VAL A 1087 1.60 23.12 -40.00
C VAL A 1087 1.75 23.65 -41.42
N LYS A 1088 2.47 24.77 -41.66
CA LYS A 1088 2.85 25.19 -43.02
C LYS A 1088 3.81 24.17 -43.66
N VAL A 1089 4.92 23.87 -42.98
CA VAL A 1089 5.96 22.93 -43.43
C VAL A 1089 5.37 21.54 -43.71
N GLN A 1090 4.45 21.07 -42.87
CA GLN A 1090 3.74 19.82 -43.06
C GLN A 1090 2.97 19.78 -44.39
N ARG A 1091 2.29 20.89 -44.75
CA ARG A 1091 1.49 20.98 -45.97
C ARG A 1091 2.35 21.17 -47.22
N GLU A 1092 3.39 21.99 -47.13
CA GLU A 1092 4.30 22.31 -48.25
C GLU A 1092 5.13 21.10 -48.69
N PHE A 1093 5.66 20.33 -47.72
CA PHE A 1093 6.53 19.18 -47.99
C PHE A 1093 5.80 17.82 -47.88
N HIS A 1094 4.48 17.83 -47.73
CA HIS A 1094 3.60 16.65 -47.59
C HIS A 1094 4.06 15.64 -46.53
N LEU A 1095 4.42 16.14 -45.34
CA LEU A 1095 5.05 15.36 -44.27
C LEU A 1095 4.01 14.75 -43.31
N PRO A 1096 4.26 13.54 -42.76
CA PRO A 1096 3.39 12.96 -41.73
C PRO A 1096 3.53 13.74 -40.41
N PRO A 1097 2.45 14.00 -39.66
CA PRO A 1097 2.51 14.81 -38.45
C PRO A 1097 3.27 14.12 -37.30
N GLY A 1098 3.30 12.78 -37.28
CA GLY A 1098 3.92 12.00 -36.20
C GLY A 1098 5.46 11.94 -36.23
N ASP A 1099 6.11 12.46 -37.27
CA ASP A 1099 7.58 12.54 -37.35
C ASP A 1099 8.11 13.97 -37.04
N PHE A 1100 7.25 14.91 -36.61
CA PHE A 1100 7.66 16.26 -36.17
C PHE A 1100 8.17 16.26 -34.72
N PRO A 1101 9.14 17.14 -34.37
CA PRO A 1101 9.64 17.27 -33.01
C PRO A 1101 8.62 17.95 -32.07
N ASP A 1102 8.82 17.81 -30.76
CA ASP A 1102 8.02 18.54 -29.76
C ASP A 1102 8.19 20.06 -29.91
N ILE A 1103 7.08 20.78 -29.89
CA ILE A 1103 7.03 22.21 -30.21
C ILE A 1103 7.67 23.06 -29.11
N GLU A 1104 7.47 22.69 -27.84
CA GLU A 1104 7.96 23.48 -26.70
C GLU A 1104 9.47 23.31 -26.55
N HIS A 1105 9.96 22.06 -26.61
CA HIS A 1105 11.40 21.76 -26.58
C HIS A 1105 12.13 22.34 -27.79
N PHE A 1106 11.55 22.26 -29.00
CA PHE A 1106 12.14 22.89 -30.18
C PHE A 1106 12.18 24.42 -30.06
N ARG A 1107 11.14 25.06 -29.48
CA ARG A 1107 11.13 26.51 -29.23
C ARG A 1107 12.23 26.91 -28.25
N GLU A 1108 12.40 26.16 -27.16
CA GLU A 1108 13.45 26.39 -26.17
C GLU A 1108 14.85 26.40 -26.82
N ILE A 1109 15.20 25.35 -27.57
CA ILE A 1109 16.50 25.27 -28.25
C ILE A 1109 16.62 26.37 -29.33
N LEU A 1110 15.59 26.56 -30.16
CA LEU A 1110 15.58 27.56 -31.24
C LEU A 1110 15.83 28.99 -30.73
N SER A 1111 15.40 29.32 -29.51
CA SER A 1111 15.63 30.62 -28.89
C SER A 1111 17.12 30.97 -28.70
N GLY A 1112 18.00 29.96 -28.59
CA GLY A 1112 19.44 30.12 -28.49
C GLY A 1112 20.16 30.41 -29.82
N PHE A 1113 19.46 30.33 -30.96
CA PHE A 1113 20.04 30.51 -32.30
C PHE A 1113 19.54 31.78 -32.98
N ASN A 1114 20.34 32.33 -33.90
CA ASN A 1114 19.89 33.35 -34.85
C ASN A 1114 19.42 32.66 -36.14
N ILE A 1115 18.13 32.77 -36.46
CA ILE A 1115 17.51 32.11 -37.62
C ILE A 1115 18.13 32.59 -38.94
N ASP A 1116 18.63 33.82 -39.00
CA ASP A 1116 19.30 34.35 -40.19
C ASP A 1116 20.68 33.70 -40.46
N ASN A 1117 21.24 32.95 -39.50
CA ASN A 1117 22.49 32.19 -39.68
C ASN A 1117 22.28 30.77 -40.22
N PHE A 1118 21.04 30.34 -40.48
CA PHE A 1118 20.74 29.03 -41.04
C PHE A 1118 20.86 28.98 -42.58
N GLU A 1119 21.09 27.78 -43.09
CA GLU A 1119 21.13 27.50 -44.53
C GLU A 1119 19.73 27.22 -45.11
N ARG A 1120 19.55 27.53 -46.41
CA ARG A 1120 18.38 27.13 -47.19
C ARG A 1120 18.50 25.68 -47.66
N LEU A 1121 17.36 25.04 -47.90
CA LEU A 1121 17.26 23.65 -48.33
C LEU A 1121 18.05 23.41 -49.63
N LYS A 1122 18.91 22.38 -49.61
CA LYS A 1122 19.73 21.93 -50.75
C LYS A 1122 19.08 20.68 -51.36
N PRO A 1123 18.37 20.77 -52.50
CA PRO A 1123 17.58 19.64 -53.02
C PRO A 1123 18.37 18.35 -53.22
N LYS A 1124 19.65 18.46 -53.62
CA LYS A 1124 20.56 17.31 -53.79
C LYS A 1124 20.78 16.50 -52.50
N MET A 1125 20.75 17.13 -51.32
CA MET A 1125 20.91 16.44 -50.03
C MET A 1125 19.61 15.73 -49.62
N ILE A 1126 18.46 16.34 -49.88
CA ILE A 1126 17.15 15.73 -49.61
C ILE A 1126 16.93 14.53 -50.54
N GLN A 1127 17.19 14.69 -51.84
CA GLN A 1127 17.12 13.59 -52.81
C GLN A 1127 18.03 12.42 -52.41
N ALA A 1128 19.27 12.68 -51.97
CA ALA A 1128 20.17 11.62 -51.53
C ALA A 1128 19.60 10.80 -50.35
N VAL A 1129 18.91 11.44 -49.40
CA VAL A 1129 18.23 10.76 -48.28
C VAL A 1129 16.94 10.07 -48.72
N ASP A 1130 16.19 10.61 -49.67
CA ASP A 1130 15.01 9.95 -50.23
C ASP A 1130 15.40 8.71 -51.05
N ASP A 1131 16.46 8.77 -51.86
CA ASP A 1131 17.02 7.61 -52.57
C ASP A 1131 17.48 6.52 -51.57
N MET A 1132 18.02 6.93 -50.41
CA MET A 1132 18.47 6.02 -49.36
C MET A 1132 17.30 5.26 -48.73
N LEU A 1133 16.21 5.98 -48.44
CA LEU A 1133 14.98 5.44 -47.86
C LEU A 1133 14.21 4.56 -48.86
N ALA A 1134 14.13 4.97 -50.13
CA ALA A 1134 13.34 4.30 -51.16
C ALA A 1134 14.05 3.09 -51.80
N TYR A 1135 15.39 3.10 -51.90
CA TYR A 1135 16.14 2.10 -52.68
C TYR A 1135 17.30 1.46 -51.91
N ASP A 1136 18.19 2.24 -51.28
CA ASP A 1136 19.40 1.67 -50.68
C ASP A 1136 19.09 0.75 -49.49
N ILE A 1137 18.25 1.18 -48.56
CA ILE A 1137 17.88 0.40 -47.37
C ILE A 1137 17.07 -0.86 -47.77
N PRO A 1138 16.03 -0.77 -48.63
CA PRO A 1138 15.35 -1.98 -49.15
C PRO A 1138 16.27 -2.95 -49.90
N ASN A 1139 17.30 -2.48 -50.61
CA ASN A 1139 18.25 -3.37 -51.29
C ASN A 1139 19.28 -3.99 -50.32
N LEU A 1140 19.70 -3.26 -49.28
CA LEU A 1140 20.50 -3.82 -48.18
C LEU A 1140 19.75 -4.95 -47.46
N LEU A 1141 18.43 -4.76 -47.23
CA LEU A 1141 17.54 -5.76 -46.64
C LEU A 1141 17.31 -7.00 -47.53
N LYS A 1142 17.17 -6.84 -48.86
CA LYS A 1142 17.01 -7.97 -49.79
C LYS A 1142 18.17 -8.96 -49.71
N ASN A 1143 19.40 -8.46 -49.60
CA ASN A 1143 20.60 -9.28 -49.52
C ASN A 1143 20.69 -10.10 -48.21
N PHE A 1144 19.92 -9.74 -47.18
CA PHE A 1144 19.88 -10.44 -45.88
C PHE A 1144 18.75 -11.49 -45.78
N LYS A 1145 17.69 -11.37 -46.58
CA LYS A 1145 16.59 -12.36 -46.58
C LYS A 1145 16.98 -13.75 -47.11
N ASN A 1146 18.21 -13.93 -47.59
CA ASN A 1146 18.64 -15.09 -48.36
C ASN A 1146 19.61 -16.02 -47.60
N THR A 1147 19.62 -15.96 -46.26
CA THR A 1147 20.46 -16.77 -45.36
C THR A 1147 19.66 -17.54 -44.29
N TYR A 1148 18.35 -17.74 -44.50
CA TYR A 1148 17.44 -18.42 -43.58
C TYR A 1148 16.37 -19.30 -44.29
N ASP A 1149 16.59 -19.61 -45.57
CA ASP A 1149 15.95 -20.72 -46.31
C ASP A 1149 16.92 -21.91 -46.35
#